data_AF-A0A7X8B2S1-F1
#
_entry.id   AF-A0A7X8B2S1-F1
#
_cell.length_a   1.000
_cell.length_b   1.000
_cell.length_c   1.000
_cell.angle_alpha   90.00
_cell.angle_beta   90.00
_cell.angle_gamma   90.00
#
_symmetry.space_group_name_H-M   'P 1'
#
loop_
_entity.id
_entity.type
_entity.pdbx_description
1 polymer ?
#
loop_
_entity_poly.entity_id
_entity_poly.type
_entity_poly.pdbx_seq_one_letter_code
_entity_poly.pdbx_strand_id
1 'polypeptide(L)'
;MNDQGAFEAHALLRSISLALKGRGCPSAEVLRNLLSLAGKGQSSASEAAVDLLLNPPVADEIAFHRQLLSFVQEHPSTLRRLPTPVRELLSDAIAVILAAEQTLGRTGPRRVSVRFPAEIVIDSFFHRSLPLLPLLAHIRPRQMPYLLRTKHPAGKRRFRLLHSKLTTQRDQIEPPWLTGLDLAPVQAHGRLPAGRAPAGGRWLRTCRNLLLPGCGGDAAGHWTPRQNPSRPLPSNLQRGAPHPPGHPSCSLNNARSRGKLSWWGGHGPRTLAMFEKIIRLQTAELAEIRSLARAVSRKTGRVVLSLHNASLAAVGGWGFEFLDRSFPCRSQWLSFVEATGGDSLPEEVRPSAHEATVNALWQLWEERIVKPQLVHALWQGRVEATLNPFLAKPSGGDQEGAASEPAILCPLSGVSGNSWRGLAVSPHQRRTVGEILEWRKERARLWQWGYNRLAAFIREGQKLLSSGALPCFVIPWIDKFFISSRRDQDSAYLLLLLQWLGHLEPKPVVLFWEDTGRLTEPSFKLALQRMTRVRPALRGIGIYDTGYSSRQDALKIICNSHDATELFALRPFSDAHNPVGLKQVLRSLDHRLLRPYDSSWKDNLTFLYTGTQIRALLSVQCEEEEFSPWVAVEREKMLFGAYLRARLREGVLGSEAAACEPLALRFASWAHLL
;
A
#
# COMPACT_ATOMS: atom_id res chain seq x y z
N MET A 1 -6.65 24.98 36.39
CA MET A 1 -7.51 26.05 35.81
C MET A 1 -8.75 26.12 36.68
N ASN A 2 -9.20 27.30 37.08
CA ASN A 2 -10.51 27.44 37.75
C ASN A 2 -11.62 26.99 36.78
N ASP A 3 -12.60 26.23 37.27
CA ASP A 3 -13.71 25.68 36.47
C ASP A 3 -14.45 26.74 35.64
N GLN A 4 -14.49 27.98 36.16
CA GLN A 4 -15.06 29.13 35.47
C GLN A 4 -14.38 29.47 34.14
N GLY A 5 -13.05 29.34 34.05
CA GLY A 5 -12.33 29.60 32.80
C GLY A 5 -12.51 28.51 31.73
N ALA A 6 -12.80 27.26 32.14
CA ALA A 6 -13.13 26.19 31.21
C ALA A 6 -14.54 26.37 30.63
N PHE A 7 -15.49 26.81 31.47
CA PHE A 7 -16.86 27.12 31.06
C PHE A 7 -16.91 28.25 30.03
N GLU A 8 -16.22 29.37 30.27
CA GLU A 8 -16.14 30.51 29.35
C GLU A 8 -15.52 30.12 28.00
N ALA A 9 -14.48 29.29 28.01
CA ALA A 9 -13.83 28.82 26.78
C ALA A 9 -14.78 27.96 25.92
N HIS A 10 -15.55 27.07 26.54
CA HIS A 10 -16.54 26.25 25.83
C HIS A 10 -17.73 27.08 25.31
N ALA A 11 -18.19 28.07 26.07
CA ALA A 11 -19.23 28.99 25.63
C ALA A 11 -18.78 29.78 24.39
N LEU A 12 -17.53 30.27 24.38
CA LEU A 12 -16.94 30.95 23.23
C LEU A 12 -16.84 30.02 22.01
N LEU A 13 -16.41 28.76 22.18
CA LEU A 13 -16.32 27.79 21.07
C LEU A 13 -17.69 27.45 20.46
N ARG A 14 -18.75 27.34 21.28
CA ARG A 14 -20.11 27.16 20.78
C ARG A 14 -20.56 28.38 19.97
N SER A 15 -20.29 29.58 20.46
CA SER A 15 -20.60 30.83 19.75
C SER A 15 -19.89 30.90 18.39
N ILE A 16 -18.59 30.56 18.37
CA ILE A 16 -17.79 30.49 17.14
C ILE A 16 -18.36 29.44 16.17
N SER A 17 -18.67 28.24 16.63
CA SER A 17 -19.24 27.17 15.80
C SER A 17 -20.55 27.60 15.12
N LEU A 18 -21.43 28.28 15.87
CA LEU A 18 -22.68 28.84 15.32
C LEU A 18 -22.41 29.95 14.30
N ALA A 19 -21.46 30.85 14.57
CA ALA A 19 -21.10 31.92 13.65
C ALA A 19 -20.54 31.38 12.32
N LEU A 20 -19.74 30.32 12.37
CA LEU A 20 -19.18 29.66 11.18
C LEU A 20 -20.27 29.03 10.30
N LYS A 21 -21.26 28.36 10.91
CA LYS A 21 -22.40 27.76 10.19
C LYS A 21 -23.20 28.80 9.38
N GLY A 22 -23.30 30.03 9.88
CA GLY A 22 -24.13 31.07 9.26
C GLY A 22 -23.44 31.96 8.23
N ARG A 23 -22.11 32.15 8.31
CA ARG A 23 -21.40 33.18 7.52
C ARG A 23 -20.43 32.65 6.46
N GLY A 24 -20.10 31.36 6.48
CA GLY A 24 -19.18 30.71 5.52
C GLY A 24 -17.71 31.13 5.63
N CYS A 25 -17.40 32.36 6.08
CA CYS A 25 -16.04 32.88 6.24
C CYS A 25 -15.78 33.37 7.68
N PRO A 26 -14.69 32.94 8.34
CA PRO A 26 -14.33 33.37 9.68
C PRO A 26 -13.83 34.82 9.71
N SER A 27 -14.20 35.59 10.73
CA SER A 27 -13.57 36.90 10.98
C SER A 27 -12.15 36.72 11.54
N ALA A 28 -11.31 37.76 11.41
CA ALA A 28 -9.97 37.77 11.99
C ALA A 28 -9.99 37.55 13.52
N GLU A 29 -11.03 38.04 14.19
CA GLU A 29 -11.25 37.83 15.62
C GLU A 29 -11.56 36.37 15.95
N VAL A 30 -12.42 35.72 15.17
CA VAL A 30 -12.74 34.29 15.32
C VAL A 30 -11.48 33.44 15.16
N LEU A 31 -10.67 33.71 14.12
CA LEU A 31 -9.40 33.00 13.91
C LEU A 31 -8.42 33.23 15.06
N ARG A 32 -8.30 34.48 15.55
CA ARG A 32 -7.44 34.81 16.70
C ARG A 32 -7.85 34.02 17.95
N ASN A 33 -9.13 33.95 18.22
CA ASN A 33 -9.68 33.25 19.38
C ASN A 33 -9.46 31.73 19.27
N LEU A 34 -9.75 31.14 18.11
CA LEU A 34 -9.51 29.71 17.86
C LEU A 34 -8.03 29.35 18.01
N LEU A 35 -7.13 30.10 17.39
CA LEU A 35 -5.68 29.81 17.46
C LEU A 35 -5.11 30.04 18.86
N SER A 36 -5.63 31.03 19.59
CA SER A 36 -5.27 31.27 21.00
C SER A 36 -5.69 30.10 21.89
N LEU A 37 -6.93 29.61 21.73
CA LEU A 37 -7.46 28.47 22.50
C LEU A 37 -6.74 27.17 22.17
N ALA A 38 -6.51 26.91 20.88
CA ALA A 38 -5.76 25.74 20.41
C ALA A 38 -4.34 25.71 21.00
N GLY A 39 -3.71 26.86 21.20
CA GLY A 39 -2.35 26.93 21.76
C GLY A 39 -2.22 26.71 23.27
N LYS A 40 -3.32 26.53 24.02
CA LYS A 40 -3.31 26.46 25.50
C LYS A 40 -3.00 25.07 26.10
N GLY A 41 -2.31 24.18 25.38
CA GLY A 41 -1.93 22.84 25.88
C GLY A 41 -3.07 21.81 25.86
N GLN A 42 -2.96 20.73 26.63
CA GLN A 42 -3.93 19.62 26.67
C GLN A 42 -5.14 19.95 27.56
N SER A 43 -6.09 20.74 27.03
CA SER A 43 -7.41 20.96 27.66
C SER A 43 -8.51 20.60 26.68
N SER A 44 -9.69 20.20 27.17
CA SER A 44 -10.83 19.87 26.32
C SER A 44 -11.24 21.02 25.38
N ALA A 45 -11.06 22.28 25.82
CA ALA A 45 -11.34 23.45 24.99
C ALA A 45 -10.28 23.65 23.89
N SER A 46 -9.02 23.31 24.18
CA SER A 46 -7.95 23.28 23.17
C SER A 46 -8.24 22.21 22.10
N GLU A 47 -8.65 21.01 22.50
CA GLU A 47 -9.05 19.95 21.57
C GLU A 47 -10.24 20.35 20.70
N ALA A 48 -11.28 20.94 21.29
CA ALA A 48 -12.43 21.45 20.54
C ALA A 48 -12.08 22.62 19.61
N ALA A 49 -11.14 23.50 20.01
CA ALA A 49 -10.64 24.56 19.14
C ALA A 49 -9.82 24.02 17.97
N VAL A 50 -8.99 23.00 18.21
CA VAL A 50 -8.27 22.26 17.15
C VAL A 50 -9.26 21.61 16.22
N ASP A 51 -10.28 20.93 16.75
CA ASP A 51 -11.31 20.29 15.95
C ASP A 51 -12.04 21.29 15.05
N LEU A 52 -12.42 22.47 15.54
CA LEU A 52 -13.02 23.52 14.71
C LEU A 52 -12.08 24.12 13.66
N LEU A 53 -10.76 24.14 13.91
CA LEU A 53 -9.77 24.60 12.93
C LEU A 53 -9.54 23.56 11.83
N LEU A 54 -9.59 22.27 12.19
CA LEU A 54 -9.46 21.17 11.25
C LEU A 54 -10.76 20.98 10.45
N ASN A 55 -11.90 21.03 11.14
CA ASN A 55 -13.23 20.63 10.68
C ASN A 55 -14.22 21.79 10.87
N PRO A 56 -13.99 22.93 10.18
CA PRO A 56 -14.86 24.08 10.34
C PRO A 56 -16.26 23.73 9.82
N PRO A 57 -17.35 24.00 10.57
CA PRO A 57 -18.71 23.70 10.13
C PRO A 57 -19.19 24.77 9.13
N VAL A 58 -18.50 24.89 7.99
CA VAL A 58 -18.75 25.85 6.91
C VAL A 58 -19.06 25.09 5.62
N ALA A 59 -19.78 25.72 4.68
CA ALA A 59 -20.07 25.13 3.38
C ALA A 59 -18.83 25.05 2.46
N ASP A 60 -17.86 25.95 2.64
CA ASP A 60 -16.60 26.00 1.88
C ASP A 60 -15.40 25.98 2.83
N GLU A 61 -14.96 24.77 3.18
CA GLU A 61 -13.82 24.55 4.08
C GLU A 61 -12.51 25.12 3.49
N ILE A 62 -12.35 25.12 2.16
CA ILE A 62 -11.14 25.64 1.52
C ILE A 62 -11.06 27.16 1.67
N ALA A 63 -12.17 27.88 1.48
CA ALA A 63 -12.19 29.31 1.73
C ALA A 63 -11.80 29.63 3.18
N PHE A 64 -12.29 28.84 4.14
CA PHE A 64 -11.89 28.92 5.54
C PHE A 64 -10.37 28.69 5.71
N HIS A 65 -9.82 27.60 5.18
CA HIS A 65 -8.39 27.29 5.35
C HIS A 65 -7.47 28.29 4.63
N ARG A 66 -7.90 28.86 3.49
CA ARG A 66 -7.19 29.96 2.82
C ARG A 66 -7.14 31.21 3.70
N GLN A 67 -8.26 31.58 4.33
CA GLN A 67 -8.31 32.73 5.24
C GLN A 67 -7.50 32.46 6.51
N LEU A 68 -7.58 31.26 7.07
CA LEU A 68 -6.72 30.83 8.17
C LEU A 68 -5.24 30.96 7.80
N LEU A 69 -4.85 30.51 6.61
CA LEU A 69 -3.48 30.61 6.12
C LEU A 69 -3.02 32.08 6.00
N SER A 70 -3.84 32.94 5.38
CA SER A 70 -3.57 34.38 5.27
C SER A 70 -3.42 35.04 6.63
N PHE A 71 -4.36 34.76 7.55
CA PHE A 71 -4.32 35.28 8.92
C PHE A 71 -3.03 34.88 9.64
N VAL A 72 -2.65 33.62 9.51
CA VAL A 72 -1.44 33.07 10.14
C VAL A 72 -0.16 33.65 9.54
N GLN A 73 -0.14 33.99 8.24
CA GLN A 73 0.97 34.70 7.60
C GLN A 73 1.14 36.12 8.14
N GLU A 74 0.04 36.82 8.40
CA GLU A 74 0.04 38.17 8.98
C GLU A 74 0.45 38.17 10.46
N HIS A 75 0.27 37.04 11.16
CA HIS A 75 0.55 36.90 12.60
C HIS A 75 1.52 35.73 12.89
N PRO A 76 2.81 35.84 12.51
CA PRO A 76 3.77 34.73 12.57
C PRO A 76 4.09 34.25 14.00
N SER A 77 3.86 35.07 15.02
CA SER A 77 4.01 34.68 16.43
C SER A 77 3.01 33.58 16.85
N THR A 78 1.84 33.53 16.20
CA THR A 78 0.78 32.56 16.48
C THR A 78 1.19 31.14 16.06
N LEU A 79 1.99 31.02 15.00
CA LEU A 79 2.46 29.73 14.45
C LEU A 79 3.20 28.86 15.45
N ARG A 80 4.05 29.47 16.29
CA ARG A 80 4.84 28.73 17.29
C ARG A 80 3.99 28.09 18.38
N ARG A 81 2.78 28.62 18.58
CA ARG A 81 1.84 28.17 19.61
C ARG A 81 0.79 27.20 19.07
N LEU A 82 0.76 26.95 17.77
CA LEU A 82 -0.24 26.07 17.17
C LEU A 82 0.04 24.60 17.54
N PRO A 83 -1.01 23.83 17.86
CA PRO A 83 -0.93 22.39 17.95
C PRO A 83 -0.39 21.78 16.66
N THR A 84 0.31 20.65 16.80
CA THR A 84 0.86 19.91 15.67
C THR A 84 -0.16 19.67 14.55
N PRO A 85 -1.40 19.19 14.82
CA PRO A 85 -2.38 18.95 13.76
C PRO A 85 -2.73 20.18 12.91
N VAL A 86 -2.79 21.37 13.53
CA VAL A 86 -3.10 22.62 12.81
C VAL A 86 -1.89 23.09 12.00
N ARG A 87 -0.67 22.95 12.53
CA ARG A 87 0.56 23.27 11.76
C ARG A 87 0.74 22.36 10.56
N GLU A 88 0.33 21.12 10.71
CA GLU A 88 0.32 20.10 9.68
C GLU A 88 -0.68 20.43 8.57
N LEU A 89 -1.93 20.73 8.92
CA LEU A 89 -2.94 21.24 7.98
C LEU A 89 -2.43 22.44 7.17
N LEU A 90 -1.81 23.41 7.84
CA LEU A 90 -1.26 24.58 7.18
C LEU A 90 -0.09 24.21 6.26
N SER A 91 0.76 23.27 6.65
CA SER A 91 1.88 22.80 5.82
C SER A 91 1.39 22.13 4.55
N ASP A 92 0.35 21.31 4.65
CA ASP A 92 -0.31 20.66 3.51
C ASP A 92 -0.92 21.71 2.58
N ALA A 93 -1.69 22.67 3.13
CA ALA A 93 -2.25 23.76 2.35
C ALA A 93 -1.18 24.58 1.61
N ILE A 94 -0.04 24.85 2.27
CA ILE A 94 1.10 25.56 1.67
C ILE A 94 1.72 24.76 0.53
N ALA A 95 2.03 23.48 0.76
CA ALA A 95 2.64 22.62 -0.26
C ALA A 95 1.78 22.57 -1.52
N VAL A 96 0.46 22.55 -1.34
CA VAL A 96 -0.51 22.51 -2.43
C VAL A 96 -0.64 23.85 -3.14
N ILE A 97 -0.74 24.97 -2.41
CA ILE A 97 -0.80 26.33 -2.98
C ILE A 97 0.48 26.65 -3.75
N LEU A 98 1.63 26.32 -3.19
CA LEU A 98 2.92 26.51 -3.84
C LEU A 98 2.97 25.73 -5.16
N ALA A 99 2.68 24.43 -5.16
CA ALA A 99 2.66 23.61 -6.38
C ALA A 99 1.76 24.19 -7.50
N ALA A 100 0.70 24.92 -7.15
CA ALA A 100 -0.20 25.59 -8.10
C ALA A 100 0.50 26.74 -8.86
N GLU A 101 1.29 27.56 -8.16
CA GLU A 101 1.94 28.75 -8.72
C GLU A 101 3.02 28.42 -9.77
N GLN A 102 3.76 27.32 -9.59
CA GLN A 102 4.79 26.88 -10.55
C GLN A 102 4.23 26.43 -11.89
N THR A 103 3.12 25.68 -11.85
CA THR A 103 2.51 25.08 -13.05
C THR A 103 1.87 26.14 -13.95
N LEU A 104 1.52 27.28 -13.36
CA LEU A 104 0.91 28.43 -14.01
C LEU A 104 1.87 29.28 -14.88
N GLY A 105 3.19 29.02 -14.85
CA GLY A 105 4.18 29.81 -15.61
C GLY A 105 4.18 31.31 -15.29
N ARG A 106 3.46 31.73 -14.23
CA ARG A 106 3.30 33.13 -13.88
C ARG A 106 4.59 33.65 -13.26
N THR A 107 5.41 34.32 -14.06
CA THR A 107 6.48 35.23 -13.63
C THR A 107 5.93 36.57 -13.10
N GLY A 108 4.71 36.59 -12.57
CA GLY A 108 4.05 37.81 -12.12
C GLY A 108 4.62 38.35 -10.80
N PRO A 109 4.80 39.67 -10.65
CA PRO A 109 5.34 40.29 -9.45
C PRO A 109 4.24 40.47 -8.40
N ARG A 110 3.66 39.37 -7.93
CA ARG A 110 3.22 39.28 -6.54
C ARG A 110 3.91 38.05 -5.98
N ARG A 111 5.13 38.31 -5.51
CA ARG A 111 5.69 37.55 -4.41
C ARG A 111 4.58 37.52 -3.35
N VAL A 112 3.84 36.41 -3.25
CA VAL A 112 3.58 35.90 -1.92
C VAL A 112 4.99 35.58 -1.42
N SER A 113 5.70 36.60 -0.94
CA SER A 113 6.88 36.42 -0.12
C SER A 113 6.29 35.91 1.17
N VAL A 114 5.93 34.64 1.11
CA VAL A 114 5.46 33.84 2.20
C VAL A 114 6.60 33.92 3.22
N ARG A 115 6.52 34.91 4.11
CA ARG A 115 7.37 35.02 5.30
C ARG A 115 6.79 34.02 6.31
N PHE A 116 6.69 32.75 5.92
CA PHE A 116 6.51 31.74 6.95
C PHE A 116 7.78 31.76 7.80
N PRO A 117 7.67 31.55 9.11
CA PRO A 117 8.77 31.10 9.92
C PRO A 117 9.24 29.80 9.27
N ALA A 118 10.28 29.94 8.44
CA ALA A 118 10.98 28.87 7.75
C ALA A 118 11.07 27.66 8.68
N GLU A 119 11.45 27.92 9.93
CA GLU A 119 11.57 26.98 11.06
C GLU A 119 10.44 25.94 11.21
N ILE A 120 9.17 26.30 11.00
CA ILE A 120 8.03 25.40 11.27
C ILE A 120 7.68 24.57 10.03
N VAL A 121 7.65 25.21 8.85
CA VAL A 121 7.43 24.49 7.58
C VAL A 121 8.55 23.49 7.34
N ILE A 122 9.80 23.84 7.68
CA ILE A 122 10.96 22.93 7.69
C ILE A 122 10.75 21.76 8.63
N ASP A 123 10.50 22.04 9.92
CA ASP A 123 10.50 21.00 10.94
C ASP A 123 9.36 20.01 10.63
N SER A 124 8.17 20.49 10.24
CA SER A 124 7.08 19.61 9.79
C SER A 124 7.40 18.88 8.48
N PHE A 125 8.08 19.52 7.53
CA PHE A 125 8.40 18.93 6.22
C PHE A 125 9.37 17.75 6.32
N PHE A 126 10.44 17.86 7.11
CA PHE A 126 11.40 16.76 7.30
C PHE A 126 10.86 15.63 8.19
N HIS A 127 9.66 15.81 8.77
CA HIS A 127 8.97 14.81 9.56
C HIS A 127 7.75 14.22 8.85
N ARG A 128 7.49 14.63 7.60
CA ARG A 128 6.38 14.13 6.77
C ARG A 128 6.86 13.60 5.42
N SER A 129 6.05 12.71 4.87
CA SER A 129 6.17 12.14 3.54
C SER A 129 5.65 13.08 2.45
N LEU A 130 5.78 14.39 2.63
CA LEU A 130 5.38 15.36 1.60
C LEU A 130 6.29 15.25 0.35
N PRO A 131 5.74 15.32 -0.87
CA PRO A 131 6.53 15.31 -2.10
C PRO A 131 7.63 16.35 -2.08
N LEU A 132 8.87 15.92 -2.34
CA LEU A 132 10.03 16.79 -2.25
C LEU A 132 10.15 17.78 -3.41
N LEU A 133 9.85 17.34 -4.64
CA LEU A 133 10.08 18.12 -5.85
C LEU A 133 9.28 19.43 -5.92
N PRO A 134 7.96 19.46 -5.61
CA PRO A 134 7.20 20.71 -5.60
C PRO A 134 7.82 21.74 -4.67
N LEU A 135 8.19 21.33 -3.45
CA LEU A 135 8.79 22.23 -2.46
C LEU A 135 10.14 22.77 -2.93
N LEU A 136 11.03 21.91 -3.44
CA LEU A 136 12.36 22.33 -3.86
C LEU A 136 12.28 23.45 -4.90
N ALA A 137 11.33 23.39 -5.84
CA ALA A 137 11.25 24.41 -6.87
C ALA A 137 10.75 25.79 -6.36
N HIS A 138 10.18 25.89 -5.15
CA HIS A 138 9.87 27.17 -4.50
C HIS A 138 10.97 27.69 -3.57
N ILE A 139 11.82 26.81 -3.08
CA ILE A 139 12.89 27.22 -2.20
C ILE A 139 14.05 27.75 -3.03
N ARG A 140 14.34 29.04 -2.91
CA ARG A 140 15.54 29.62 -3.54
C ARG A 140 16.79 29.01 -2.90
N PRO A 141 17.85 28.72 -3.68
CA PRO A 141 19.14 28.24 -3.16
C PRO A 141 19.73 29.12 -2.02
N ARG A 142 19.37 30.41 -1.98
CA ARG A 142 19.79 31.37 -0.95
C ARG A 142 18.98 31.29 0.36
N GLN A 143 17.77 30.72 0.33
CA GLN A 143 16.92 30.49 1.52
C GLN A 143 17.27 29.18 2.23
N MET A 144 17.86 28.23 1.50
CA MET A 144 18.31 26.91 1.99
C MET A 144 19.18 26.90 3.27
N PRO A 145 20.16 27.82 3.44
CA PRO A 145 20.98 27.86 4.64
C PRO A 145 20.17 28.06 5.93
N TYR A 146 19.13 28.88 5.86
CA TYR A 146 18.19 29.11 6.95
C TYR A 146 17.31 27.88 7.15
N LEU A 147 16.94 27.22 6.05
CA LEU A 147 16.06 26.05 6.08
C LEU A 147 16.67 24.81 6.74
N LEU A 148 17.99 24.71 6.76
CA LEU A 148 18.68 23.53 7.27
C LEU A 148 19.38 23.76 8.60
N ARG A 149 19.21 24.95 9.18
CA ARG A 149 19.91 25.39 10.41
C ARG A 149 21.44 25.18 10.34
N THR A 150 22.02 25.08 9.13
CA THR A 150 23.47 24.91 8.92
C THR A 150 24.11 26.28 8.75
N LYS A 151 24.86 26.71 9.76
CA LYS A 151 25.73 27.89 9.65
C LYS A 151 26.97 27.62 8.78
N HIS A 152 27.33 26.36 8.54
CA HIS A 152 28.57 25.96 7.88
C HIS A 152 28.54 26.13 6.33
N PRO A 153 29.49 26.86 5.71
CA PRO A 153 29.53 27.09 4.26
C PRO A 153 29.51 25.82 3.39
N ALA A 154 30.19 24.75 3.83
CA ALA A 154 30.20 23.48 3.10
C ALA A 154 28.83 22.80 3.05
N GLY A 155 28.03 22.88 4.12
CA GLY A 155 26.65 22.35 4.14
C GLY A 155 25.74 23.11 3.17
N LYS A 156 25.89 24.45 3.14
CA LYS A 156 25.19 25.32 2.19
C LYS A 156 25.54 24.98 0.74
N ARG A 157 26.83 24.79 0.41
CA ARG A 157 27.28 24.41 -0.94
C ARG A 157 26.72 23.04 -1.35
N ARG A 158 26.84 22.07 -0.46
CA ARG A 158 26.37 20.70 -0.65
C ARG A 158 24.87 20.63 -0.95
N PHE A 159 24.04 21.34 -0.18
CA PHE A 159 22.60 21.35 -0.45
C PHE A 159 22.22 22.09 -1.72
N ARG A 160 22.90 23.19 -2.06
CA ARG A 160 22.70 23.86 -3.36
C ARG A 160 22.98 22.93 -4.53
N LEU A 161 24.01 22.08 -4.42
CA LEU A 161 24.30 21.06 -5.43
C LEU A 161 23.23 19.96 -5.48
N LEU A 162 22.75 19.48 -4.32
CA LEU A 162 21.65 18.50 -4.27
C LEU A 162 20.36 19.07 -4.89
N HIS A 163 19.97 20.28 -4.49
CA HIS A 163 18.82 21.01 -5.03
C HIS A 163 18.95 21.17 -6.54
N SER A 164 20.07 21.71 -7.01
CA SER A 164 20.34 21.85 -8.45
C SER A 164 20.22 20.51 -9.19
N LYS A 165 20.79 19.43 -8.65
CA LYS A 165 20.71 18.11 -9.30
C LYS A 165 19.30 17.54 -9.31
N LEU A 166 18.56 17.62 -8.19
CA LEU A 166 17.18 17.16 -8.10
C LEU A 166 16.26 17.96 -9.04
N THR A 167 16.50 19.25 -9.20
CA THR A 167 15.75 20.09 -10.16
C THR A 167 16.13 19.76 -11.60
N THR A 168 17.41 19.57 -11.92
CA THR A 168 17.86 19.21 -13.27
C THR A 168 17.44 17.79 -13.68
N GLN A 169 17.36 16.86 -12.72
CA GLN A 169 16.95 15.47 -12.96
C GLN A 169 15.47 15.23 -12.65
N ARG A 170 14.67 16.29 -12.54
CA ARG A 170 13.24 16.20 -12.18
C ARG A 170 12.49 15.21 -13.07
N ASP A 171 12.75 15.23 -14.37
CA ASP A 171 12.05 14.37 -15.35
C ASP A 171 12.56 12.92 -15.37
N GLN A 172 13.72 12.66 -14.75
CA GLN A 172 14.31 11.32 -14.61
C GLN A 172 13.98 10.67 -13.26
N ILE A 173 13.51 11.45 -12.29
CA ILE A 173 13.06 10.96 -11.00
C ILE A 173 11.56 10.75 -11.12
N GLU A 174 11.12 9.51 -11.32
CA GLU A 174 9.69 9.21 -11.34
C GLU A 174 9.04 9.74 -10.05
N PRO A 175 8.07 10.67 -10.15
CA PRO A 175 7.26 11.07 -9.01
C PRO A 175 6.40 9.86 -8.60
N PRO A 176 6.24 9.57 -7.29
CA PRO A 176 6.50 10.46 -6.17
C PRO A 176 7.44 9.83 -5.12
N TRP A 177 8.61 9.32 -5.54
CA TRP A 177 9.45 8.53 -4.62
C TRP A 177 10.18 9.34 -3.56
N LEU A 178 10.48 10.61 -3.83
CA LEU A 178 11.25 11.44 -2.91
C LEU A 178 10.34 12.28 -2.03
N THR A 179 10.46 12.10 -0.73
CA THR A 179 9.73 12.87 0.28
C THR A 179 10.64 13.68 1.20
N GLY A 180 10.05 14.54 2.03
CA GLY A 180 10.79 15.25 3.07
C GLY A 180 11.54 14.32 4.03
N LEU A 181 10.97 13.14 4.35
CA LEU A 181 11.63 12.12 5.18
C LEU A 181 12.97 11.65 4.61
N ASP A 182 13.09 11.51 3.28
CA ASP A 182 14.33 11.06 2.65
C ASP A 182 15.49 12.05 2.85
N LEU A 183 15.17 13.31 3.17
CA LEU A 183 16.12 14.36 3.50
C LEU A 183 16.34 14.57 5.01
N ALA A 184 15.52 13.99 5.89
CA ALA A 184 15.73 14.07 7.34
C ALA A 184 17.14 13.62 7.78
N PRO A 185 17.73 12.53 7.23
CA PRO A 185 19.12 12.13 7.51
C PRO A 185 20.14 13.18 7.08
N VAL A 186 19.84 13.99 6.05
CA VAL A 186 20.68 15.09 5.58
C VAL A 186 20.63 16.25 6.57
N GLN A 187 19.46 16.54 7.15
CA GLN A 187 19.25 17.60 8.14
C GLN A 187 19.92 17.30 9.49
N ALA A 188 19.85 16.05 9.98
CA ALA A 188 20.42 15.64 11.26
C ALA A 188 21.94 15.89 11.37
N HIS A 189 22.66 15.93 10.25
CA HIS A 189 24.09 16.24 10.20
C HIS A 189 24.44 17.72 10.49
N GLY A 190 23.46 18.62 10.51
CA GLY A 190 23.65 20.03 10.89
C GLY A 190 23.63 20.30 12.40
N ARG A 191 23.15 19.35 13.23
CA ARG A 191 23.05 19.46 14.70
C ARG A 191 24.12 18.64 15.43
N LEU A 192 25.32 18.50 14.87
CA LEU A 192 26.42 17.87 15.61
C LEU A 192 26.87 18.78 16.76
N PRO A 193 27.20 18.23 17.95
CA PRO A 193 27.82 18.98 19.03
C PRO A 193 29.02 19.78 18.51
N ALA A 194 29.20 21.00 19.01
CA ALA A 194 30.31 21.86 18.64
C ALA A 194 31.64 21.07 18.75
N GLY A 195 32.39 21.00 17.64
CA GLY A 195 33.73 20.37 17.62
C GLY A 195 33.88 19.10 16.78
N ARG A 196 32.83 18.50 16.22
CA ARG A 196 32.97 17.38 15.25
C ARG A 196 32.39 17.75 13.89
N ALA A 197 33.26 17.94 12.90
CA ALA A 197 32.84 18.05 11.52
C ALA A 197 32.10 16.75 11.12
N PRO A 198 30.94 16.82 10.45
CA PRO A 198 30.31 15.62 9.91
C PRO A 198 31.32 14.99 8.95
N ALA A 199 31.65 13.71 9.16
CA ALA A 199 32.48 12.95 8.23
C ALA A 199 31.88 13.11 6.82
N GLY A 200 32.55 13.88 5.95
CA GLY A 200 31.98 14.38 4.70
C GLY A 200 31.42 13.28 3.79
N GLY A 201 31.90 12.05 3.95
CA GLY A 201 31.45 10.87 3.23
C GLY A 201 30.02 10.40 3.56
N ARG A 202 29.44 10.69 4.74
CA ARG A 202 28.07 10.21 5.05
C ARG A 202 26.99 11.04 4.36
N TRP A 203 27.13 12.37 4.35
CA TRP A 203 26.27 13.27 3.58
C TRP A 203 26.30 12.94 2.08
N LEU A 204 27.51 12.75 1.54
CA LEU A 204 27.70 12.38 0.13
C LEU A 204 27.06 11.02 -0.18
N ARG A 205 27.15 10.03 0.72
CA ARG A 205 26.50 8.72 0.54
C ARG A 205 24.99 8.84 0.49
N THR A 206 24.36 9.53 1.45
CA THR A 206 22.91 9.74 1.45
C THR A 206 22.46 10.46 0.18
N CYS A 207 23.08 11.57 -0.17
CA CYS A 207 22.70 12.35 -1.35
C CYS A 207 22.95 11.61 -2.66
N ARG A 208 24.01 10.80 -2.76
CA ARG A 208 24.25 9.94 -3.92
C ARG A 208 23.11 8.94 -4.11
N ASN A 209 22.61 8.35 -3.03
CA ASN A 209 21.51 7.39 -3.08
C ASN A 209 20.19 8.02 -3.54
N LEU A 210 19.93 9.27 -3.14
CA LEU A 210 18.77 10.04 -3.61
C LEU A 210 18.82 10.36 -5.11
N LEU A 211 20.01 10.32 -5.71
CA LEU A 211 20.24 10.63 -7.13
C LEU A 211 20.47 9.38 -7.98
N LEU A 212 20.34 8.18 -7.40
CA LEU A 212 20.42 6.95 -8.18
C LEU A 212 19.25 6.88 -9.17
N PRO A 213 19.50 6.35 -10.37
CA PRO A 213 18.44 6.08 -11.33
C PRO A 213 17.48 5.02 -10.77
N GLY A 214 16.22 5.09 -11.18
CA GLY A 214 15.29 3.97 -11.01
C GLY A 214 15.78 2.75 -11.79
N CYS A 215 15.60 1.55 -11.25
CA CYS A 215 15.83 0.32 -11.99
C CYS A 215 14.84 0.26 -13.17
N GLY A 216 15.31 0.50 -14.39
CA GLY A 216 14.60 0.23 -15.64
C GLY A 216 13.22 0.87 -15.78
N GLY A 217 13.19 2.17 -16.08
CA GLY A 217 11.99 2.91 -16.49
C GLY A 217 11.59 2.64 -17.94
N ASP A 218 11.36 1.38 -18.30
CA ASP A 218 10.31 1.08 -19.28
C ASP A 218 9.09 0.63 -18.47
N ALA A 219 8.30 1.62 -18.04
CA ALA A 219 6.94 1.50 -17.52
C ALA A 219 6.73 0.85 -16.13
N ALA A 220 7.29 1.44 -15.06
CA ALA A 220 6.74 1.28 -13.71
C ALA A 220 5.79 2.41 -13.29
N GLY A 221 5.58 3.42 -14.14
CA GLY A 221 4.78 4.60 -13.82
C GLY A 221 3.84 5.07 -14.93
N HIS A 222 3.36 4.17 -15.80
CA HIS A 222 2.15 4.28 -16.63
C HIS A 222 2.03 2.96 -17.42
N TRP A 223 1.06 2.11 -17.09
CA TRP A 223 0.64 1.02 -17.99
C TRP A 223 -0.15 1.59 -19.18
N THR A 224 0.38 2.62 -19.86
CA THR A 224 -0.23 3.06 -21.13
C THR A 224 0.33 2.20 -22.26
N PRO A 225 -0.50 1.50 -23.05
CA PRO A 225 -0.06 1.03 -24.35
C PRO A 225 0.21 2.29 -25.18
N ARG A 226 1.48 2.60 -25.45
CA ARG A 226 1.82 3.53 -26.53
C ARG A 226 1.26 2.94 -27.83
N GLN A 227 0.15 3.50 -28.31
CA GLN A 227 -0.20 3.40 -29.72
C GLN A 227 0.84 4.24 -30.48
N ASN A 228 1.67 3.59 -31.29
CA ASN A 228 2.50 4.27 -32.27
C ASN A 228 1.58 4.85 -33.36
N PRO A 229 1.59 6.17 -33.63
CA PRO A 229 1.03 6.69 -34.86
C PRO A 229 2.07 6.49 -35.98
N SER A 230 1.65 5.77 -37.02
CA SER A 230 2.14 5.96 -38.39
C SER A 230 3.62 5.64 -38.67
N ARG A 231 3.91 4.37 -38.95
CA ARG A 231 4.99 4.00 -39.87
C ARG A 231 4.42 3.08 -40.95
N PRO A 232 4.45 3.46 -42.24
CA PRO A 232 3.98 2.59 -43.31
C PRO A 232 4.94 1.39 -43.43
N LEU A 233 4.39 0.18 -43.34
CA LEU A 233 5.12 -1.06 -43.65
C LEU A 233 5.30 -1.18 -45.17
N PRO A 234 6.47 -1.63 -45.67
CA PRO A 234 6.62 -2.03 -47.06
C PRO A 234 5.78 -3.29 -47.30
N SER A 235 5.03 -3.30 -48.40
CA SER A 235 4.36 -4.47 -48.94
C SER A 235 5.38 -5.50 -49.41
N ASN A 236 5.25 -6.73 -48.88
CA ASN A 236 5.56 -8.04 -49.46
C ASN A 236 6.32 -8.94 -48.48
N LEU A 237 5.62 -9.91 -47.88
CA LEU A 237 5.99 -11.34 -47.80
C LEU A 237 5.02 -12.14 -46.91
N GLN A 238 4.17 -12.89 -47.61
CA GLN A 238 3.66 -14.25 -47.37
C GLN A 238 3.49 -14.83 -45.94
N ARG A 239 2.23 -15.21 -45.67
CA ARG A 239 1.70 -16.37 -44.92
C ARG A 239 2.54 -16.89 -43.73
N GLY A 240 2.15 -16.45 -42.54
CA GLY A 240 2.37 -17.10 -41.25
C GLY A 240 1.28 -16.64 -40.28
N ALA A 241 0.78 -17.54 -39.43
CA ALA A 241 -0.38 -17.37 -38.55
C ALA A 241 -0.41 -16.05 -37.75
N PRO A 242 -1.60 -15.53 -37.38
CA PRO A 242 -1.71 -14.33 -36.56
C PRO A 242 -1.16 -14.60 -35.16
N HIS A 243 0.03 -14.05 -34.86
CA HIS A 243 0.49 -13.88 -33.49
C HIS A 243 -0.43 -12.90 -32.76
N PRO A 244 -0.89 -13.19 -31.54
CA PRO A 244 -1.65 -12.23 -30.76
C PRO A 244 -0.76 -11.03 -30.37
N PRO A 245 -1.28 -9.80 -30.40
CA PRO A 245 -0.50 -8.61 -30.12
C PRO A 245 -0.22 -8.46 -28.62
N GLY A 246 1.07 -8.29 -28.29
CA GLY A 246 1.52 -7.49 -27.14
C GLY A 246 1.36 -8.11 -25.75
N HIS A 247 2.16 -9.13 -25.43
CA HIS A 247 2.56 -9.38 -24.04
C HIS A 247 3.93 -8.71 -23.80
N PRO A 248 4.05 -7.71 -22.90
CA PRO A 248 5.34 -7.12 -22.58
C PRO A 248 6.20 -8.17 -21.86
N SER A 249 7.44 -8.32 -22.33
CA SER A 249 8.46 -9.13 -21.69
C SER A 249 8.61 -8.69 -20.23
N CYS A 250 8.31 -9.60 -19.30
CA CYS A 250 8.41 -9.40 -17.87
C CYS A 250 9.89 -9.27 -17.46
N SER A 251 10.48 -8.09 -17.64
CA SER A 251 11.87 -7.80 -17.26
C SER A 251 12.06 -7.65 -15.74
N LEU A 252 10.99 -7.77 -14.95
CA LEU A 252 11.05 -7.65 -13.48
C LEU A 252 11.68 -8.86 -12.77
N ASN A 253 11.91 -9.99 -13.48
CA ASN A 253 12.42 -11.23 -12.88
C ASN A 253 13.93 -11.46 -13.07
N ASN A 254 14.65 -10.63 -13.83
CA ASN A 254 16.04 -10.94 -14.17
C ASN A 254 17.06 -10.22 -13.26
N ALA A 255 17.55 -10.99 -12.29
CA ALA A 255 18.91 -10.98 -11.76
C ALA A 255 19.42 -9.82 -10.85
N ARG A 256 18.73 -8.68 -10.72
CA ARG A 256 19.28 -7.51 -9.99
C ARG A 256 18.92 -7.40 -8.50
N SER A 257 18.06 -8.25 -7.96
CA SER A 257 17.69 -8.23 -6.53
C SER A 257 18.69 -8.89 -5.59
N ARG A 258 19.82 -9.42 -6.11
CA ARG A 258 20.90 -10.05 -5.32
C ARG A 258 21.71 -9.05 -4.51
N GLY A 259 21.55 -7.77 -4.82
CA GLY A 259 22.31 -6.71 -4.19
C GLY A 259 22.01 -6.54 -2.72
N LYS A 260 23.08 -6.29 -1.95
CA LYS A 260 22.97 -5.89 -0.55
C LYS A 260 22.23 -4.55 -0.45
N LEU A 261 21.21 -4.49 0.41
CA LEU A 261 20.54 -3.24 0.77
C LEU A 261 21.56 -2.20 1.24
N SER A 262 21.75 -1.16 0.43
CA SER A 262 22.76 -0.12 0.68
C SER A 262 22.16 1.12 1.35
N TRP A 263 20.84 1.32 1.23
CA TRP A 263 20.11 2.44 1.81
C TRP A 263 18.61 2.18 1.85
N TRP A 264 17.97 2.68 2.91
CA TRP A 264 16.51 2.79 3.05
C TRP A 264 16.19 3.94 4.01
N GLY A 265 15.46 4.97 3.57
CA GLY A 265 15.05 6.12 4.42
C GLY A 265 16.18 6.84 5.18
N GLY A 266 17.44 6.67 4.73
CA GLY A 266 18.66 7.03 5.45
C GLY A 266 18.83 6.42 6.84
N HIS A 267 18.17 5.31 7.10
CA HIS A 267 18.46 4.43 8.22
C HIS A 267 19.93 3.97 8.20
N GLY A 268 20.52 3.84 9.39
CA GLY A 268 21.92 3.45 9.55
C GLY A 268 22.15 1.94 9.37
N PRO A 269 23.42 1.50 9.25
CA PRO A 269 23.76 0.08 9.02
C PRO A 269 23.16 -0.89 10.05
N ARG A 270 23.01 -0.47 11.31
CA ARG A 270 22.39 -1.29 12.38
C ARG A 270 20.91 -1.54 12.11
N THR A 271 20.17 -0.51 11.69
CA THR A 271 18.75 -0.63 11.33
C THR A 271 18.57 -1.52 10.10
N LEU A 272 19.44 -1.36 9.09
CA LEU A 272 19.42 -2.23 7.91
C LEU A 272 19.72 -3.69 8.30
N ALA A 273 20.69 -3.94 9.18
CA ALA A 273 20.99 -5.28 9.69
C ALA A 273 19.82 -5.88 10.50
N MET A 274 19.11 -5.05 11.29
CA MET A 274 17.89 -5.47 11.97
C MET A 274 16.81 -5.86 10.96
N PHE A 275 16.62 -5.07 9.90
CA PHE A 275 15.64 -5.37 8.86
C PHE A 275 15.99 -6.66 8.10
N GLU A 276 17.26 -6.90 7.75
CA GLU A 276 17.71 -8.19 7.19
C GLU A 276 17.44 -9.38 8.13
N LYS A 277 17.48 -9.16 9.45
CA LYS A 277 17.04 -10.20 10.41
C LYS A 277 15.55 -10.46 10.32
N ILE A 278 14.71 -9.43 10.18
CA ILE A 278 13.26 -9.58 9.96
C ILE A 278 12.99 -10.34 8.67
N ILE A 279 13.68 -10.01 7.57
CA ILE A 279 13.57 -10.74 6.30
C ILE A 279 13.86 -12.23 6.50
N ARG A 280 14.93 -12.60 7.21
CA ARG A 280 15.25 -14.02 7.48
C ARG A 280 14.18 -14.75 8.29
N LEU A 281 13.58 -14.08 9.28
CA LEU A 281 12.49 -14.67 10.06
C LEU A 281 11.24 -14.85 9.20
N GLN A 282 10.92 -13.88 8.36
CA GLN A 282 9.81 -13.96 7.40
C GLN A 282 10.07 -15.05 6.34
N THR A 283 11.30 -15.22 5.87
CA THR A 283 11.70 -16.34 4.99
C THR A 283 11.44 -17.69 5.65
N ALA A 284 11.79 -17.85 6.93
CA ALA A 284 11.48 -19.08 7.68
C ALA A 284 9.98 -19.31 7.80
N GLU A 285 9.18 -18.26 8.06
CA GLU A 285 7.71 -18.33 8.06
C GLU A 285 7.14 -18.82 6.71
N LEU A 286 7.62 -18.27 5.59
CA LEU A 286 7.18 -18.70 4.25
C LEU A 286 7.57 -20.16 3.97
N ALA A 287 8.76 -20.58 4.40
CA ALA A 287 9.22 -21.96 4.25
C ALA A 287 8.32 -22.94 5.04
N GLU A 288 7.92 -22.59 6.27
CA GLU A 288 7.00 -23.39 7.09
C GLU A 288 5.58 -23.48 6.50
N ILE A 289 5.05 -22.36 5.98
CA ILE A 289 3.77 -22.34 5.26
C ILE A 289 3.82 -23.29 4.06
N ARG A 290 4.85 -23.16 3.22
CA ARG A 290 5.03 -23.99 2.03
C ARG A 290 5.21 -25.46 2.41
N SER A 291 6.01 -25.75 3.43
CA SER A 291 6.25 -27.10 3.94
C SER A 291 4.96 -27.76 4.39
N LEU A 292 4.15 -27.07 5.21
CA LEU A 292 2.86 -27.59 5.66
C LEU A 292 1.92 -27.86 4.48
N ALA A 293 1.75 -26.91 3.56
CA ALA A 293 0.84 -27.07 2.44
C ALA A 293 1.22 -28.26 1.54
N ARG A 294 2.51 -28.45 1.27
CA ARG A 294 3.01 -29.62 0.53
C ARG A 294 2.81 -30.91 1.32
N ALA A 295 3.09 -30.91 2.62
CA ALA A 295 2.90 -32.08 3.48
C ALA A 295 1.44 -32.51 3.56
N VAL A 296 0.51 -31.56 3.65
CA VAL A 296 -0.93 -31.81 3.57
C VAL A 296 -1.26 -32.48 2.25
N SER A 297 -0.88 -31.88 1.11
CA SER A 297 -1.17 -32.44 -0.22
C SER A 297 -0.62 -33.86 -0.40
N ARG A 298 0.62 -34.14 0.06
CA ARG A 298 1.21 -35.49 0.02
C ARG A 298 0.41 -36.50 0.84
N LYS A 299 0.05 -36.13 2.07
CA LYS A 299 -0.58 -37.06 3.02
C LYS A 299 -2.05 -37.33 2.71
N THR A 300 -2.76 -36.33 2.21
CA THR A 300 -4.17 -36.46 1.83
C THR A 300 -4.33 -36.98 0.40
N GLY A 301 -3.27 -36.93 -0.41
CA GLY A 301 -3.34 -37.21 -1.85
C GLY A 301 -4.21 -36.20 -2.60
N ARG A 302 -4.51 -35.03 -2.01
CA ARG A 302 -5.43 -34.04 -2.59
C ARG A 302 -4.72 -32.76 -3.00
N VAL A 303 -5.29 -32.08 -3.99
CA VAL A 303 -4.86 -30.71 -4.34
C VAL A 303 -5.11 -29.79 -3.16
N VAL A 304 -4.11 -28.98 -2.80
CA VAL A 304 -4.22 -27.98 -1.74
C VAL A 304 -4.36 -26.60 -2.34
N LEU A 305 -5.40 -25.88 -1.95
CA LEU A 305 -5.57 -24.46 -2.27
C LEU A 305 -5.10 -23.63 -1.06
N SER A 306 -3.99 -22.91 -1.22
CA SER A 306 -3.38 -22.10 -0.17
C SER A 306 -3.80 -20.63 -0.32
N LEU A 307 -4.83 -20.23 0.42
CA LEU A 307 -5.43 -18.89 0.38
C LEU A 307 -4.73 -17.97 1.38
N HIS A 308 -4.18 -16.86 0.90
CA HIS A 308 -3.43 -15.89 1.71
C HIS A 308 -4.17 -14.55 1.76
N ASN A 309 -4.63 -14.13 2.94
CA ASN A 309 -5.35 -12.86 3.03
C ASN A 309 -4.41 -11.66 2.77
N ALA A 310 -4.86 -10.74 1.91
CA ALA A 310 -4.14 -9.53 1.49
C ALA A 310 -4.06 -8.48 2.62
N SER A 311 -3.28 -8.80 3.64
CA SER A 311 -2.85 -7.91 4.73
C SER A 311 -1.57 -8.45 5.38
N LEU A 312 -1.65 -9.07 6.56
CA LEU A 312 -0.51 -9.61 7.28
C LEU A 312 0.00 -10.94 6.71
N ALA A 313 -0.91 -11.77 6.22
CA ALA A 313 -0.60 -13.11 5.68
C ALA A 313 -0.21 -13.11 4.19
N ALA A 314 -0.31 -11.97 3.50
CA ALA A 314 -0.18 -11.86 2.05
C ALA A 314 1.18 -12.36 1.54
N VAL A 315 2.26 -11.96 2.23
CA VAL A 315 3.64 -12.41 1.97
C VAL A 315 3.80 -13.94 1.97
N GLY A 316 2.93 -14.67 2.67
CA GLY A 316 2.97 -16.14 2.69
C GLY A 316 2.84 -16.76 1.30
N GLY A 317 2.03 -16.16 0.42
CA GLY A 317 1.85 -16.64 -0.96
C GLY A 317 3.09 -16.48 -1.83
N TRP A 318 3.99 -15.54 -1.50
CA TRP A 318 5.27 -15.40 -2.21
C TRP A 318 6.24 -16.54 -1.93
N GLY A 319 6.01 -17.34 -0.88
CA GLY A 319 6.82 -18.50 -0.55
C GLY A 319 6.75 -19.63 -1.59
N PHE A 320 5.76 -19.60 -2.48
CA PHE A 320 5.52 -20.65 -3.47
C PHE A 320 6.16 -20.36 -4.84
N GLU A 321 6.63 -21.42 -5.46
CA GLU A 321 7.07 -21.43 -6.85
C GLU A 321 5.94 -21.12 -7.83
N PHE A 322 6.28 -20.74 -9.07
CA PHE A 322 5.31 -20.73 -10.15
C PHE A 322 4.84 -22.17 -10.45
N LEU A 323 3.61 -22.33 -10.94
CA LEU A 323 2.99 -23.65 -11.07
C LEU A 323 3.78 -24.61 -11.96
N ASP A 324 4.46 -24.12 -12.99
CA ASP A 324 5.33 -24.91 -13.88
C ASP A 324 6.47 -25.63 -13.13
N ARG A 325 6.92 -25.04 -12.01
CA ARG A 325 7.98 -25.60 -11.16
C ARG A 325 7.49 -26.64 -10.16
N SER A 326 6.18 -26.82 -10.03
CA SER A 326 5.61 -27.93 -9.26
C SER A 326 5.78 -29.28 -9.97
N PHE A 327 6.16 -29.27 -11.25
CA PHE A 327 6.28 -30.47 -12.09
C PHE A 327 7.74 -30.95 -12.14
N PRO A 328 7.97 -32.27 -12.02
CA PRO A 328 9.30 -32.87 -12.13
C PRO A 328 10.06 -32.54 -13.42
N CYS A 329 9.36 -32.37 -14.54
CA CYS A 329 9.97 -32.05 -15.82
C CYS A 329 9.04 -31.24 -16.74
N ARG A 330 9.63 -30.59 -17.75
CA ARG A 330 8.91 -29.71 -18.69
C ARG A 330 7.83 -30.44 -19.50
N SER A 331 8.07 -31.69 -19.90
CA SER A 331 7.09 -32.46 -20.69
C SER A 331 5.80 -32.69 -19.90
N GLN A 332 5.89 -33.03 -18.62
CA GLN A 332 4.72 -33.18 -17.76
C GLN A 332 3.95 -31.86 -17.58
N TRP A 333 4.66 -30.74 -17.44
CA TRP A 333 4.02 -29.43 -17.42
C TRP A 333 3.28 -29.14 -18.73
N LEU A 334 3.89 -29.39 -19.90
CA LEU A 334 3.24 -29.15 -21.19
C LEU A 334 2.00 -30.03 -21.38
N SER A 335 2.07 -31.33 -21.01
CA SER A 335 0.89 -32.19 -21.03
C SER A 335 -0.21 -31.72 -20.09
N PHE A 336 0.14 -31.17 -18.92
CA PHE A 336 -0.82 -30.55 -18.01
C PHE A 336 -1.43 -29.26 -18.60
N VAL A 337 -0.64 -28.43 -19.26
CA VAL A 337 -1.10 -27.23 -19.98
C VAL A 337 -2.11 -27.64 -21.04
N GLU A 338 -1.79 -28.62 -21.88
CA GLU A 338 -2.69 -29.15 -22.91
C GLU A 338 -3.99 -29.70 -22.32
N ALA A 339 -3.91 -30.54 -21.27
CA ALA A 339 -5.07 -31.13 -20.59
C ALA A 339 -5.97 -30.08 -19.90
N THR A 340 -5.40 -28.94 -19.52
CA THR A 340 -6.15 -27.82 -18.94
C THR A 340 -6.66 -26.83 -20.00
N GLY A 341 -6.50 -27.15 -21.29
CA GLY A 341 -7.01 -26.38 -22.43
C GLY A 341 -6.02 -25.37 -23.01
N GLY A 342 -4.73 -25.41 -22.69
CA GLY A 342 -3.73 -24.48 -23.23
C GLY A 342 -4.12 -23.00 -23.08
N ASP A 343 -3.85 -22.18 -24.10
CA ASP A 343 -4.35 -20.79 -24.17
C ASP A 343 -5.84 -20.69 -24.51
N SER A 344 -6.37 -21.70 -25.20
CA SER A 344 -7.75 -21.78 -25.66
C SER A 344 -8.51 -22.80 -24.82
N LEU A 345 -8.87 -22.43 -23.59
CA LEU A 345 -9.86 -23.21 -22.83
C LEU A 345 -11.07 -23.37 -23.75
N PRO A 346 -11.48 -24.59 -24.14
CA PRO A 346 -12.64 -24.78 -24.98
C PRO A 346 -13.83 -24.09 -24.31
N GLU A 347 -14.61 -23.31 -25.07
CA GLU A 347 -15.90 -22.77 -24.62
C GLU A 347 -16.84 -23.86 -24.07
N GLU A 348 -16.53 -25.14 -24.35
CA GLU A 348 -17.21 -26.33 -23.88
C GLU A 348 -16.95 -26.71 -22.40
N VAL A 349 -15.98 -26.12 -21.71
CA VAL A 349 -16.06 -26.03 -20.23
C VAL A 349 -17.04 -24.90 -19.90
N ARG A 350 -18.30 -25.07 -20.34
CA ARG A 350 -19.41 -24.15 -20.08
C ARG A 350 -19.62 -24.04 -18.57
N PRO A 351 -19.47 -22.86 -17.95
CA PRO A 351 -19.78 -22.69 -16.53
C PRO A 351 -21.29 -22.45 -16.33
N SER A 352 -22.19 -23.22 -16.95
CA SER A 352 -23.62 -22.84 -16.95
C SER A 352 -24.29 -22.95 -15.58
N ALA A 353 -23.73 -23.68 -14.62
CA ALA A 353 -24.30 -23.81 -13.26
C ALA A 353 -23.69 -22.84 -12.23
N HIS A 354 -22.52 -22.24 -12.50
CA HIS A 354 -21.75 -21.51 -11.49
C HIS A 354 -21.29 -20.12 -11.93
N GLU A 355 -21.56 -19.72 -13.16
CA GLU A 355 -21.33 -18.36 -13.64
C GLU A 355 -22.05 -17.32 -12.76
N ALA A 356 -23.27 -17.61 -12.32
CA ALA A 356 -23.99 -16.77 -11.37
C ALA A 356 -23.21 -16.56 -10.05
N THR A 357 -22.58 -17.61 -9.52
CA THR A 357 -21.75 -17.54 -8.31
C THR A 357 -20.47 -16.74 -8.54
N VAL A 358 -19.79 -16.95 -9.68
CA VAL A 358 -18.58 -16.20 -10.05
C VAL A 358 -18.88 -14.72 -10.28
N ASN A 359 -20.03 -14.41 -10.88
CA ASN A 359 -20.52 -13.04 -11.05
C ASN A 359 -20.89 -12.41 -9.70
N ALA A 360 -21.53 -13.15 -8.79
CA ALA A 360 -21.80 -12.66 -7.44
C ALA A 360 -20.51 -12.42 -6.64
N LEU A 361 -19.48 -13.26 -6.83
CA LEU A 361 -18.14 -13.03 -6.27
C LEU A 361 -17.51 -11.74 -6.83
N TRP A 362 -17.67 -11.45 -8.12
CA TRP A 362 -17.22 -10.19 -8.72
C TRP A 362 -17.90 -8.99 -8.05
N GLN A 363 -19.22 -9.03 -7.92
CA GLN A 363 -19.98 -7.92 -7.31
C GLN A 363 -19.53 -7.68 -5.87
N LEU A 364 -19.42 -8.73 -5.05
CA LEU A 364 -18.92 -8.61 -3.68
C LEU A 364 -17.48 -8.06 -3.64
N TRP A 365 -16.60 -8.52 -4.53
CA TRP A 365 -15.23 -8.02 -4.60
C TRP A 365 -15.19 -6.53 -4.96
N GLU A 366 -15.98 -6.11 -5.95
CA GLU A 366 -16.04 -4.72 -6.40
C GLU A 366 -16.57 -3.80 -5.29
N GLU A 367 -17.67 -4.17 -4.64
CA GLU A 367 -18.26 -3.45 -3.50
C GLU A 367 -17.31 -3.34 -2.30
N ARG A 368 -16.56 -4.40 -2.02
CA ARG A 368 -15.68 -4.48 -0.84
C ARG A 368 -14.36 -3.75 -1.05
N ILE A 369 -13.81 -3.78 -2.26
CA ILE A 369 -12.42 -3.40 -2.54
C ILE A 369 -12.33 -2.18 -3.47
N VAL A 370 -13.06 -2.19 -4.58
CA VAL A 370 -12.91 -1.17 -5.63
C VAL A 370 -13.67 0.10 -5.27
N LYS A 371 -14.95 -0.01 -4.95
CA LYS A 371 -15.78 1.18 -4.69
C LYS A 371 -15.28 2.04 -3.53
N PRO A 372 -14.84 1.49 -2.38
CA PRO A 372 -14.28 2.31 -1.31
C PRO A 372 -13.01 3.06 -1.74
N GLN A 373 -12.16 2.43 -2.56
CA GLN A 373 -10.96 3.07 -3.09
C GLN A 373 -11.30 4.17 -4.10
N LEU A 374 -12.29 3.96 -4.98
CA LEU A 374 -12.77 4.98 -5.90
C LEU A 374 -13.35 6.18 -5.16
N VAL A 375 -14.20 5.95 -4.16
CA VAL A 375 -14.76 7.03 -3.32
C VAL A 375 -13.65 7.82 -2.63
N HIS A 376 -12.65 7.14 -2.07
CA HIS A 376 -11.51 7.80 -1.45
C HIS A 376 -10.66 8.59 -2.46
N ALA A 377 -10.35 8.02 -3.62
CA ALA A 377 -9.58 8.68 -4.67
C ALA A 377 -10.32 9.91 -5.25
N LEU A 378 -11.64 9.82 -5.42
CA LEU A 378 -12.48 10.95 -5.84
C LEU A 378 -12.53 12.05 -4.78
N TRP A 379 -12.71 11.68 -3.51
CA TRP A 379 -12.66 12.63 -2.40
C TRP A 379 -11.30 13.32 -2.34
N GLN A 380 -10.21 12.55 -2.39
CA GLN A 380 -8.85 13.09 -2.39
C GLN A 380 -8.60 13.98 -3.61
N GLY A 381 -9.00 13.55 -4.80
CA GLY A 381 -8.88 14.33 -6.03
C GLY A 381 -9.65 15.64 -5.97
N ARG A 382 -10.83 15.68 -5.35
CA ARG A 382 -11.58 16.93 -5.10
C ARG A 382 -10.85 17.84 -4.12
N VAL A 383 -10.32 17.29 -3.02
CA VAL A 383 -9.52 18.06 -2.06
C VAL A 383 -8.28 18.64 -2.77
N GLU A 384 -7.56 17.83 -3.55
CA GLU A 384 -6.42 18.27 -4.36
C GLU A 384 -6.82 19.33 -5.40
N ALA A 385 -7.96 19.18 -6.08
CA ALA A 385 -8.49 20.14 -7.05
C ALA A 385 -8.86 21.47 -6.41
N THR A 386 -9.52 21.45 -5.26
CA THR A 386 -9.96 22.69 -4.61
C THR A 386 -8.78 23.41 -3.96
N LEU A 387 -7.81 22.66 -3.43
CA LEU A 387 -6.58 23.23 -2.88
C LEU A 387 -5.61 23.68 -3.99
N ASN A 388 -5.58 23.00 -5.14
CA ASN A 388 -4.79 23.33 -6.33
C ASN A 388 -5.56 23.03 -7.63
N PRO A 389 -6.27 24.04 -8.16
CA PRO A 389 -7.08 23.90 -9.38
C PRO A 389 -6.30 23.46 -10.64
N PHE A 390 -4.96 23.47 -10.60
CA PHE A 390 -4.10 23.11 -11.72
C PHE A 390 -3.44 21.72 -11.61
N LEU A 391 -3.29 21.16 -10.40
CA LEU A 391 -3.04 19.72 -10.23
C LEU A 391 -4.28 18.91 -10.62
N ALA A 392 -5.46 19.52 -10.49
CA ALA A 392 -6.68 19.08 -11.16
C ALA A 392 -6.73 19.51 -12.63
N LYS A 393 -5.64 19.35 -13.38
CA LYS A 393 -5.87 18.87 -14.74
C LYS A 393 -6.51 17.51 -14.55
N PRO A 394 -7.79 17.32 -14.89
CA PRO A 394 -8.22 15.96 -15.14
C PRO A 394 -7.26 15.48 -16.22
N SER A 395 -6.44 14.47 -15.95
CA SER A 395 -6.11 13.54 -17.02
C SER A 395 -7.46 13.29 -17.68
N GLY A 396 -7.68 13.67 -18.95
CA GLY A 396 -9.04 13.78 -19.52
C GLY A 396 -9.96 12.57 -19.24
N GLY A 397 -9.38 11.40 -18.98
CA GLY A 397 -10.08 10.19 -18.54
C GLY A 397 -10.60 10.13 -17.10
N ASP A 398 -10.13 10.93 -16.14
CA ASP A 398 -10.56 10.84 -14.72
C ASP A 398 -11.97 11.43 -14.48
N GLN A 399 -12.34 12.49 -15.22
CA GLN A 399 -13.69 13.06 -15.16
C GLN A 399 -14.68 12.31 -16.07
N GLU A 400 -14.26 11.84 -17.25
CA GLU A 400 -15.12 11.02 -18.12
C GLU A 400 -15.40 9.63 -17.52
N GLY A 401 -14.39 9.02 -16.88
CA GLY A 401 -14.54 7.76 -16.15
C GLY A 401 -15.40 7.88 -14.88
N ALA A 402 -15.36 9.02 -14.19
CA ALA A 402 -16.24 9.29 -13.04
C ALA A 402 -17.67 9.68 -13.47
N ALA A 403 -17.83 10.38 -14.59
CA ALA A 403 -19.14 10.78 -15.13
C ALA A 403 -19.92 9.59 -15.72
N SER A 404 -19.23 8.50 -16.09
CA SER A 404 -19.85 7.27 -16.62
C SER A 404 -20.33 6.30 -15.53
N GLU A 405 -20.07 6.57 -14.24
CA GLU A 405 -20.56 5.75 -13.12
C GLU A 405 -21.48 6.56 -12.17
N PRO A 406 -22.71 6.91 -12.61
CA PRO A 406 -23.65 7.71 -11.83
C PRO A 406 -24.05 7.09 -10.48
N ALA A 407 -23.92 5.77 -10.34
CA ALA A 407 -24.24 5.04 -9.11
C ALA A 407 -23.25 5.28 -7.95
N ILE A 408 -22.02 5.74 -8.23
CA ILE A 408 -20.99 5.98 -7.18
C ILE A 408 -21.04 7.44 -6.67
N LEU A 409 -21.72 8.33 -7.39
CA LEU A 409 -21.81 9.76 -7.05
C LEU A 409 -22.82 10.10 -5.93
N CYS A 410 -23.69 9.16 -5.54
CA CYS A 410 -24.64 9.29 -4.43
C CYS A 410 -24.33 8.22 -3.37
N PRO A 411 -23.56 8.52 -2.29
CA PRO A 411 -24.00 9.47 -1.26
C PRO A 411 -22.82 10.23 -0.62
N LEU A 412 -22.26 11.25 -1.28
CA LEU A 412 -21.35 12.19 -0.60
C LEU A 412 -22.12 13.27 0.19
N SER A 413 -23.44 13.34 0.04
CA SER A 413 -24.34 14.27 0.74
C SER A 413 -24.64 13.88 2.19
N GLY A 414 -24.11 12.75 2.68
CA GLY A 414 -24.51 12.15 3.96
C GLY A 414 -23.38 11.70 4.88
N VAL A 415 -22.11 11.95 4.53
CA VAL A 415 -21.00 11.62 5.43
C VAL A 415 -20.88 12.72 6.51
N SER A 416 -21.87 12.71 7.41
CA SER A 416 -21.86 13.40 8.69
C SER A 416 -20.88 12.68 9.62
N GLY A 417 -19.59 12.89 9.36
CA GLY A 417 -18.49 12.31 10.15
C GLY A 417 -17.11 12.65 9.58
N ASN A 418 -17.05 13.66 8.71
CA ASN A 418 -15.86 14.02 7.96
C ASN A 418 -15.01 15.01 8.76
N SER A 419 -14.07 14.48 9.52
CA SER A 419 -12.88 15.23 9.83
C SER A 419 -12.05 15.40 8.56
N TRP A 420 -11.61 16.61 8.24
CA TRP A 420 -10.52 16.88 7.32
C TRP A 420 -9.29 16.10 7.77
N ARG A 421 -8.88 15.11 6.96
CA ARG A 421 -7.68 14.29 7.22
C ARG A 421 -6.41 14.82 6.55
N GLY A 422 -6.44 16.02 5.94
CA GLY A 422 -5.27 16.56 5.22
C GLY A 422 -4.99 15.84 3.91
N LEU A 423 -3.82 16.11 3.32
CA LEU A 423 -3.16 15.24 2.35
C LEU A 423 -2.68 13.97 3.08
N ALA A 424 -3.63 13.25 3.68
CA ALA A 424 -3.52 12.38 4.86
C ALA A 424 -2.50 11.26 4.77
N VAL A 425 -2.11 10.92 3.54
CA VAL A 425 -1.28 9.77 3.25
C VAL A 425 -0.13 10.15 2.33
N SER A 426 0.98 9.45 2.55
CA SER A 426 2.19 9.58 1.76
C SER A 426 1.90 9.33 0.28
N PRO A 427 2.63 9.94 -0.65
CA PRO A 427 2.37 9.78 -2.08
C PRO A 427 2.31 8.34 -2.58
N HIS A 428 3.08 7.42 -1.98
CA HIS A 428 3.05 5.99 -2.33
C HIS A 428 1.80 5.24 -1.84
N GLN A 429 1.06 5.81 -0.89
CA GLN A 429 -0.21 5.26 -0.40
C GLN A 429 -1.40 5.71 -1.26
N ARG A 430 -1.21 6.72 -2.12
CA ARG A 430 -2.26 7.27 -2.99
C ARG A 430 -2.48 6.37 -4.20
N ARG A 431 -3.72 6.33 -4.68
CA ARG A 431 -4.08 5.77 -5.99
C ARG A 431 -4.97 6.75 -6.72
N THR A 432 -4.75 6.90 -8.02
CA THR A 432 -5.62 7.74 -8.86
C THR A 432 -6.88 6.97 -9.25
N VAL A 433 -7.91 7.69 -9.69
CA VAL A 433 -9.14 7.07 -10.23
C VAL A 433 -8.80 6.22 -11.45
N GLY A 434 -8.03 6.76 -12.40
CA GLY A 434 -7.52 6.02 -13.56
C GLY A 434 -6.80 4.72 -13.19
N GLU A 435 -5.89 4.73 -12.21
CA GLU A 435 -5.18 3.53 -11.75
C GLU A 435 -6.12 2.45 -11.17
N ILE A 436 -7.18 2.86 -10.47
CA ILE A 436 -8.15 1.94 -9.88
C ILE A 436 -9.05 1.35 -10.98
N LEU A 437 -9.53 2.17 -11.91
CA LEU A 437 -10.38 1.73 -13.02
C LEU A 437 -9.64 0.83 -14.00
N GLU A 438 -8.38 1.15 -14.31
CA GLU A 438 -7.52 0.30 -15.14
C GLU A 438 -7.30 -1.06 -14.49
N TRP A 439 -6.97 -1.07 -13.20
CA TRP A 439 -6.83 -2.31 -12.43
C TRP A 439 -8.13 -3.13 -12.40
N ARG A 440 -9.28 -2.48 -12.17
CA ARG A 440 -10.60 -3.15 -12.25
C ARG A 440 -10.82 -3.76 -13.64
N LYS A 441 -10.54 -3.03 -14.71
CA LYS A 441 -10.69 -3.51 -16.09
C LYS A 441 -9.80 -4.70 -16.40
N GLU A 442 -8.54 -4.65 -15.98
CA GLU A 442 -7.62 -5.78 -16.08
C GLU A 442 -8.14 -6.99 -15.30
N ARG A 443 -8.61 -6.77 -14.07
CA ARG A 443 -9.17 -7.82 -13.23
C ARG A 443 -10.40 -8.45 -13.86
N ALA A 444 -11.31 -7.65 -14.40
CA ALA A 444 -12.52 -8.12 -15.06
C ALA A 444 -12.20 -9.07 -16.23
N ARG A 445 -11.19 -8.73 -17.04
CA ARG A 445 -10.73 -9.57 -18.17
C ARG A 445 -10.21 -10.94 -17.72
N LEU A 446 -9.59 -11.01 -16.55
CA LEU A 446 -9.02 -12.25 -16.01
C LEU A 446 -9.97 -12.98 -15.06
N TRP A 447 -11.09 -12.37 -14.65
CA TRP A 447 -11.94 -12.89 -13.58
C TRP A 447 -12.49 -14.28 -13.92
N GLN A 448 -13.34 -14.36 -14.94
CA GLN A 448 -13.94 -15.63 -15.36
C GLN A 448 -12.88 -16.64 -15.80
N TRP A 449 -11.88 -16.17 -16.56
CA TRP A 449 -10.76 -17.00 -17.01
C TRP A 449 -10.06 -17.68 -15.84
N GLY A 450 -9.77 -16.95 -14.76
CA GLY A 450 -9.02 -17.48 -13.64
C GLY A 450 -9.80 -18.47 -12.78
N TYR A 451 -11.11 -18.27 -12.58
CA TYR A 451 -11.97 -19.26 -11.91
C TYR A 451 -12.08 -20.55 -12.74
N ASN A 452 -12.30 -20.44 -14.06
CA ASN A 452 -12.33 -21.59 -14.96
C ASN A 452 -10.99 -22.33 -14.94
N ARG A 453 -9.88 -21.58 -14.96
CA ARG A 453 -8.54 -22.15 -14.93
C ARG A 453 -8.22 -22.82 -13.60
N LEU A 454 -8.62 -22.22 -12.48
CA LEU A 454 -8.46 -22.80 -11.15
C LEU A 454 -9.21 -24.15 -11.05
N ALA A 455 -10.45 -24.22 -11.54
CA ALA A 455 -11.20 -25.47 -11.58
C ALA A 455 -10.49 -26.54 -12.43
N ALA A 456 -9.99 -26.17 -13.61
CA ALA A 456 -9.22 -27.08 -14.47
C ALA A 456 -7.92 -27.56 -13.77
N PHE A 457 -7.19 -26.66 -13.11
CA PHE A 457 -5.97 -27.00 -12.38
C PHE A 457 -6.25 -27.95 -11.20
N ILE A 458 -7.34 -27.75 -10.47
CA ILE A 458 -7.75 -28.67 -9.40
C ILE A 458 -8.06 -30.05 -9.98
N ARG A 459 -8.86 -30.12 -11.05
CA ARG A 459 -9.26 -31.39 -11.67
C ARG A 459 -8.07 -32.18 -12.22
N GLU A 460 -7.27 -31.55 -13.09
CA GLU A 460 -6.12 -32.23 -13.70
C GLU A 460 -5.00 -32.48 -12.67
N GLY A 461 -4.81 -31.55 -11.73
CA GLY A 461 -3.87 -31.73 -10.62
C GLY A 461 -4.24 -32.94 -9.76
N GLN A 462 -5.53 -33.14 -9.48
CA GLN A 462 -5.97 -34.31 -8.74
C GLN A 462 -5.73 -35.61 -9.51
N LYS A 463 -5.97 -35.66 -10.82
CA LYS A 463 -5.66 -36.86 -11.63
C LYS A 463 -4.18 -37.22 -11.55
N LEU A 464 -3.29 -36.23 -11.60
CA LEU A 464 -1.85 -36.45 -11.49
C LEU A 464 -1.42 -36.89 -10.08
N LEU A 465 -2.09 -36.41 -9.02
CA LEU A 465 -1.87 -36.91 -7.66
C LEU A 465 -2.36 -38.36 -7.51
N SER A 466 -3.57 -38.66 -7.97
CA SER A 466 -4.17 -39.99 -7.84
C SER A 466 -3.42 -41.06 -8.64
N SER A 467 -2.78 -40.69 -9.75
CA SER A 467 -1.91 -41.58 -10.53
C SER A 467 -0.47 -41.67 -10.01
N GLY A 468 -0.10 -40.87 -9.00
CA GLY A 468 1.27 -40.79 -8.48
C GLY A 468 2.26 -40.04 -9.39
N ALA A 469 1.79 -39.44 -10.48
CA ALA A 469 2.64 -38.65 -11.38
C ALA A 469 3.17 -37.36 -10.72
N LEU A 470 2.43 -36.81 -9.76
CA LEU A 470 2.89 -35.75 -8.87
C LEU A 470 2.86 -36.22 -7.42
N PRO A 471 3.90 -35.94 -6.61
CA PRO A 471 3.87 -36.25 -5.19
C PRO A 471 2.98 -35.28 -4.39
N CYS A 472 2.87 -34.03 -4.84
CA CYS A 472 2.03 -33.00 -4.23
C CYS A 472 1.69 -31.91 -5.24
N PHE A 473 0.55 -31.25 -5.06
CA PHE A 473 0.15 -30.12 -5.90
C PHE A 473 -0.54 -29.06 -5.04
N VAL A 474 0.09 -27.88 -4.96
CA VAL A 474 -0.38 -26.75 -4.16
C VAL A 474 -0.59 -25.55 -5.08
N ILE A 475 -1.76 -24.93 -4.98
CA ILE A 475 -2.11 -23.73 -5.74
C ILE A 475 -2.17 -22.55 -4.75
N PRO A 476 -1.18 -21.64 -4.76
CA PRO A 476 -1.22 -20.44 -3.93
C PRO A 476 -2.11 -19.36 -4.56
N TRP A 477 -2.86 -18.64 -3.72
CA TRP A 477 -3.67 -17.50 -4.15
C TRP A 477 -3.71 -16.42 -3.07
N ILE A 478 -3.29 -15.20 -3.44
CA ILE A 478 -3.42 -14.00 -2.61
C ILE A 478 -4.65 -13.21 -3.06
N ASP A 479 -5.55 -12.92 -2.13
CA ASP A 479 -6.68 -12.02 -2.36
C ASP A 479 -7.15 -11.39 -1.03
N LYS A 480 -8.07 -10.42 -1.09
CA LYS A 480 -8.73 -9.87 0.09
C LYS A 480 -9.96 -10.69 0.45
N PHE A 481 -9.72 -11.92 0.90
CA PHE A 481 -10.77 -12.83 1.34
C PHE A 481 -11.52 -12.29 2.55
N PHE A 482 -10.81 -11.60 3.46
CA PHE A 482 -11.36 -11.04 4.69
C PHE A 482 -10.81 -9.63 5.01
N ILE A 483 -11.69 -8.72 5.40
CA ILE A 483 -11.38 -7.35 5.81
C ILE A 483 -11.53 -7.24 7.33
N SER A 484 -10.40 -7.29 8.02
CA SER A 484 -10.33 -7.27 9.49
C SER A 484 -11.03 -6.07 10.14
N SER A 485 -11.04 -4.90 9.50
CA SER A 485 -11.73 -3.70 10.02
C SER A 485 -13.25 -3.85 10.06
N ARG A 486 -13.84 -4.71 9.24
CA ARG A 486 -15.27 -5.04 9.22
C ARG A 486 -15.64 -6.22 10.12
N ARG A 487 -14.64 -6.89 10.72
CA ARG A 487 -14.82 -8.01 11.66
C ARG A 487 -15.80 -9.07 11.10
N ASP A 488 -16.82 -9.44 11.87
CA ASP A 488 -17.79 -10.48 11.53
C ASP A 488 -18.82 -10.06 10.46
N GLN A 489 -18.79 -8.80 10.02
CA GLN A 489 -19.66 -8.27 8.96
C GLN A 489 -19.15 -8.60 7.55
N ASP A 490 -17.93 -9.13 7.42
CA ASP A 490 -17.26 -9.34 6.14
C ASP A 490 -17.00 -10.82 5.82
N SER A 491 -18.06 -11.63 5.93
CA SER A 491 -18.02 -13.09 5.73
C SER A 491 -18.55 -13.54 4.37
N ALA A 492 -19.42 -12.74 3.73
CA ALA A 492 -20.17 -13.15 2.54
C ALA A 492 -19.29 -13.63 1.38
N TYR A 493 -18.19 -12.92 1.10
CA TYR A 493 -17.29 -13.27 -0.01
C TYR A 493 -16.61 -14.62 0.20
N LEU A 494 -16.04 -14.87 1.38
CA LEU A 494 -15.38 -16.14 1.68
C LEU A 494 -16.37 -17.30 1.67
N LEU A 495 -17.58 -17.12 2.24
CA LEU A 495 -18.62 -18.15 2.21
C LEU A 495 -19.07 -18.48 0.79
N LEU A 496 -19.24 -17.47 -0.07
CA LEU A 496 -19.61 -17.65 -1.47
C LEU A 496 -18.48 -18.34 -2.26
N LEU A 497 -17.23 -18.00 -1.97
CA LEU A 497 -16.07 -18.66 -2.58
C LEU A 497 -16.03 -20.14 -2.20
N LEU A 498 -16.25 -20.47 -0.94
CA LEU A 498 -16.32 -21.86 -0.49
C LEU A 498 -17.53 -22.59 -1.06
N GLN A 499 -18.63 -21.90 -1.34
CA GLN A 499 -19.78 -22.50 -2.01
C GLN A 499 -19.40 -22.87 -3.45
N TRP A 500 -18.76 -21.95 -4.18
CA TRP A 500 -18.22 -22.23 -5.51
C TRP A 500 -17.23 -23.41 -5.50
N LEU A 501 -16.26 -23.41 -4.57
CA LEU A 501 -15.31 -24.52 -4.41
C LEU A 501 -15.99 -25.85 -4.05
N GLY A 502 -17.09 -25.80 -3.29
CA GLY A 502 -17.88 -26.97 -2.91
C GLY A 502 -18.61 -27.64 -4.06
N HIS A 503 -18.74 -26.98 -5.21
CA HIS A 503 -19.26 -27.55 -6.45
C HIS A 503 -18.19 -28.19 -7.34
N LEU A 504 -16.90 -28.01 -7.00
CA LEU A 504 -15.82 -28.65 -7.74
C LEU A 504 -15.69 -30.10 -7.32
N GLU A 505 -15.69 -31.00 -8.30
CA GLU A 505 -15.31 -32.40 -8.10
C GLU A 505 -14.06 -32.68 -8.94
N PRO A 506 -12.92 -33.02 -8.30
CA PRO A 506 -12.72 -33.28 -6.88
C PRO A 506 -12.55 -31.99 -6.05
N LYS A 507 -13.02 -32.01 -4.80
CA LYS A 507 -12.86 -30.88 -3.88
C LYS A 507 -11.38 -30.71 -3.46
N PRO A 508 -10.81 -29.50 -3.46
CA PRO A 508 -9.48 -29.27 -2.90
C PRO A 508 -9.52 -29.21 -1.36
N VAL A 509 -8.37 -29.40 -0.71
CA VAL A 509 -8.19 -29.03 0.70
C VAL A 509 -7.82 -27.55 0.77
N VAL A 510 -8.63 -26.73 1.46
CA VAL A 510 -8.38 -25.29 1.57
C VAL A 510 -7.65 -24.95 2.87
N LEU A 511 -6.47 -24.34 2.73
CA LEU A 511 -5.72 -23.76 3.83
C LEU A 511 -5.84 -22.25 3.75
N PHE A 512 -6.44 -21.63 4.75
CA PHE A 512 -6.63 -20.19 4.84
C PHE A 512 -5.66 -19.59 5.85
N TRP A 513 -4.79 -18.72 5.36
CA TRP A 513 -3.77 -18.04 6.13
C TRP A 513 -4.22 -16.63 6.46
N GLU A 514 -4.39 -16.37 7.75
CA GLU A 514 -4.74 -15.06 8.30
C GLU A 514 -3.87 -14.76 9.50
N ASP A 515 -3.63 -13.49 9.74
CA ASP A 515 -2.95 -13.04 10.95
C ASP A 515 -3.62 -11.78 11.50
N THR A 516 -3.27 -11.36 12.71
CA THR A 516 -3.87 -10.17 13.35
C THR A 516 -2.82 -9.37 14.10
N GLY A 517 -2.95 -8.04 14.08
CA GLY A 517 -2.18 -7.15 14.95
C GLY A 517 -2.84 -6.87 16.31
N ARG A 518 -4.05 -7.41 16.56
CA ARG A 518 -4.84 -7.08 17.76
C ARG A 518 -4.52 -7.99 18.93
N LEU A 519 -4.06 -7.39 20.02
CA LEU A 519 -3.75 -8.03 21.31
C LEU A 519 -4.89 -8.90 21.88
N THR A 520 -6.15 -8.48 21.69
CA THR A 520 -7.34 -9.18 22.20
C THR A 520 -8.23 -9.64 21.06
N GLU A 521 -8.55 -10.93 21.02
CA GLU A 521 -9.45 -11.61 20.07
C GLU A 521 -9.20 -11.29 18.58
N PRO A 522 -8.49 -12.17 17.85
CA PRO A 522 -8.29 -12.04 16.42
C PRO A 522 -9.63 -11.81 15.70
N SER A 523 -9.74 -10.73 14.92
CA SER A 523 -11.03 -10.37 14.28
C SER A 523 -11.58 -11.49 13.39
N PHE A 524 -10.69 -12.27 12.77
CA PHE A 524 -11.09 -13.44 12.00
C PHE A 524 -11.62 -14.59 12.86
N LYS A 525 -11.20 -14.75 14.13
CA LYS A 525 -11.77 -15.75 15.04
C LYS A 525 -13.27 -15.52 15.24
N LEU A 526 -13.67 -14.27 15.46
CA LEU A 526 -15.09 -13.89 15.60
C LEU A 526 -15.87 -14.15 14.32
N ALA A 527 -15.30 -13.77 13.17
CA ALA A 527 -15.91 -14.04 11.86
C ALA A 527 -16.05 -15.55 11.62
N LEU A 528 -15.02 -16.34 11.93
CA LEU A 528 -15.01 -17.79 11.78
C LEU A 528 -16.06 -18.46 12.65
N GLN A 529 -16.20 -18.05 13.91
CA GLN A 529 -17.25 -18.56 14.80
C GLN A 529 -18.65 -18.29 14.23
N ARG A 530 -18.89 -17.09 13.70
CA ARG A 530 -20.16 -16.75 13.05
C ARG A 530 -20.40 -17.57 11.79
N MET A 531 -19.37 -17.72 10.95
CA MET A 531 -19.44 -18.52 9.72
C MET A 531 -19.69 -20.01 10.03
N THR A 532 -19.09 -20.55 11.09
CA THR A 532 -19.24 -21.96 11.50
C THR A 532 -20.68 -22.31 11.91
N ARG A 533 -21.45 -21.33 12.42
CA ARG A 533 -22.88 -21.52 12.71
C ARG A 533 -23.72 -21.75 11.45
N VAL A 534 -23.30 -21.16 10.33
CA VAL A 534 -23.96 -21.31 9.02
C VAL A 534 -23.38 -22.49 8.24
N ARG A 535 -22.07 -22.73 8.41
CA ARG A 535 -21.30 -23.74 7.67
C ARG A 535 -20.40 -24.51 8.64
N PRO A 536 -20.88 -25.61 9.24
CA PRO A 536 -20.13 -26.33 10.28
C PRO A 536 -18.81 -26.94 9.83
N ALA A 537 -18.59 -27.10 8.52
CA ALA A 537 -17.37 -27.64 7.93
C ALA A 537 -16.17 -26.67 7.89
N LEU A 538 -16.24 -25.54 8.61
CA LEU A 538 -15.14 -24.59 8.76
C LEU A 538 -14.43 -24.82 10.09
N ARG A 539 -13.10 -24.92 10.05
CA ARG A 539 -12.30 -25.24 11.24
C ARG A 539 -11.16 -24.26 11.45
N GLY A 540 -11.08 -23.70 12.65
CA GLY A 540 -9.89 -23.00 13.12
C GLY A 540 -8.88 -23.98 13.71
N ILE A 541 -7.58 -23.70 13.55
CA ILE A 541 -6.50 -24.40 14.23
C ILE A 541 -5.69 -23.37 15.04
N GLY A 542 -5.22 -23.76 16.22
CA GLY A 542 -4.42 -22.87 17.04
C GLY A 542 -5.28 -21.78 17.67
N ILE A 543 -4.84 -20.54 17.58
CA ILE A 543 -5.58 -19.38 18.10
C ILE A 543 -7.00 -19.21 17.52
N TYR A 544 -7.26 -19.72 16.31
CA TYR A 544 -8.57 -19.65 15.65
C TYR A 544 -9.52 -20.77 16.10
N ASP A 545 -9.01 -21.79 16.79
CA ASP A 545 -9.81 -22.89 17.29
C ASP A 545 -10.63 -22.47 18.52
N THR A 546 -11.76 -23.14 18.71
CA THR A 546 -12.56 -23.11 19.94
C THR A 546 -12.14 -24.20 20.92
N GLY A 547 -11.51 -25.28 20.44
CA GLY A 547 -11.14 -26.47 21.22
C GLY A 547 -9.68 -26.56 21.70
N TYR A 548 -8.94 -25.45 21.76
CA TYR A 548 -7.54 -25.40 22.22
C TYR A 548 -6.53 -26.27 21.44
N SER A 549 -6.69 -26.44 20.12
CA SER A 549 -5.61 -27.04 19.31
C SER A 549 -4.36 -26.15 19.22
N SER A 550 -3.22 -26.75 18.83
CA SER A 550 -1.99 -26.03 18.51
C SER A 550 -1.70 -26.04 17.00
N ARG A 551 -1.09 -24.97 16.52
CA ARG A 551 -0.50 -24.85 15.18
C ARG A 551 0.55 -25.92 14.89
N GLN A 552 1.23 -26.45 15.92
CA GLN A 552 2.19 -27.56 15.76
C GLN A 552 1.50 -28.86 15.34
N ASP A 553 0.26 -29.08 15.79
CA ASP A 553 -0.54 -30.26 15.45
C ASP A 553 -1.32 -30.12 14.13
N ALA A 554 -1.16 -28.99 13.43
CA ALA A 554 -1.96 -28.65 12.26
C ALA A 554 -2.00 -29.75 11.21
N LEU A 555 -0.84 -30.34 10.86
CA LEU A 555 -0.79 -31.41 9.85
C LEU A 555 -1.63 -32.62 10.26
N LYS A 556 -1.51 -33.06 11.52
CA LYS A 556 -2.26 -34.21 12.04
C LYS A 556 -3.76 -33.91 12.05
N ILE A 557 -4.14 -32.73 12.51
CA ILE A 557 -5.54 -32.30 12.56
C ILE A 557 -6.15 -32.29 11.16
N ILE A 558 -5.45 -31.67 10.19
CA ILE A 558 -5.92 -31.58 8.81
C ILE A 558 -6.09 -32.97 8.21
N CYS A 559 -5.06 -33.81 8.25
CA CYS A 559 -5.13 -35.16 7.68
C CYS A 559 -6.29 -35.99 8.27
N ASN A 560 -6.57 -35.84 9.57
CA ASN A 560 -7.62 -36.61 10.24
C ASN A 560 -9.05 -36.11 9.94
N SER A 561 -9.23 -34.86 9.48
CA SER A 561 -10.58 -34.29 9.31
C SER A 561 -10.85 -33.66 7.94
N HIS A 562 -9.93 -33.77 6.98
CA HIS A 562 -10.04 -33.12 5.69
C HIS A 562 -11.24 -33.55 4.82
N ASP A 563 -11.82 -34.72 5.07
CA ASP A 563 -13.02 -35.17 4.33
C ASP A 563 -14.29 -34.45 4.78
N ALA A 564 -14.34 -34.05 6.06
CA ALA A 564 -15.48 -33.35 6.66
C ALA A 564 -15.26 -31.83 6.79
N THR A 565 -14.07 -31.33 6.41
CA THR A 565 -13.70 -29.92 6.58
C THR A 565 -13.43 -29.27 5.24
N GLU A 566 -14.11 -28.16 4.95
CA GLU A 566 -13.96 -27.42 3.69
C GLU A 566 -12.84 -26.39 3.76
N LEU A 567 -12.57 -25.81 4.94
CA LEU A 567 -11.53 -24.82 5.15
C LEU A 567 -10.89 -24.96 6.53
N PHE A 568 -9.57 -24.94 6.55
CA PHE A 568 -8.76 -24.84 7.75
C PHE A 568 -8.15 -23.44 7.86
N ALA A 569 -8.46 -22.70 8.92
CA ALA A 569 -7.90 -21.38 9.20
C ALA A 569 -6.73 -21.47 10.18
N LEU A 570 -5.58 -20.92 9.80
CA LEU A 570 -4.34 -21.00 10.58
C LEU A 570 -3.59 -19.67 10.55
N ARG A 571 -2.80 -19.42 11.61
CA ARG A 571 -1.73 -18.41 11.54
C ARG A 571 -0.55 -18.92 10.71
N PRO A 572 0.19 -18.00 10.04
CA PRO A 572 1.39 -18.32 9.27
C PRO A 572 2.42 -19.17 10.03
N PHE A 573 2.85 -18.70 11.20
CA PHE A 573 4.03 -19.24 11.88
C PHE A 573 3.73 -19.92 13.22
N SER A 574 3.20 -19.18 14.19
CA SER A 574 2.98 -19.69 15.54
C SER A 574 1.70 -19.15 16.16
N ASP A 575 1.19 -19.87 17.17
CA ASP A 575 0.07 -19.40 17.99
C ASP A 575 0.45 -18.26 18.94
N ALA A 576 1.75 -18.10 19.23
CA ALA A 576 2.23 -17.01 20.08
C ALA A 576 1.87 -15.65 19.46
N HIS A 577 1.04 -14.87 20.15
CA HIS A 577 0.65 -13.54 19.71
C HIS A 577 1.38 -12.48 20.53
N ASN A 578 2.42 -11.89 19.94
CA ASN A 578 3.23 -10.84 20.56
C ASN A 578 3.38 -9.67 19.58
N PRO A 579 2.34 -8.84 19.42
CA PRO A 579 2.37 -7.84 18.38
C PRO A 579 3.35 -6.71 18.69
N VAL A 580 4.29 -6.51 17.77
CA VAL A 580 5.29 -5.46 17.84
C VAL A 580 5.39 -4.77 16.49
N GLY A 581 5.04 -3.49 16.44
CA GLY A 581 5.11 -2.70 15.19
C GLY A 581 6.54 -2.51 14.70
N LEU A 582 6.74 -2.49 13.38
CA LEU A 582 8.06 -2.32 12.75
C LEU A 582 8.83 -1.11 13.28
N LYS A 583 8.14 0.02 13.46
CA LYS A 583 8.70 1.26 14.00
C LYS A 583 9.36 1.05 15.37
N GLN A 584 8.74 0.26 16.24
CA GLN A 584 9.27 -0.05 17.57
C GLN A 584 10.52 -0.94 17.46
N VAL A 585 10.49 -1.96 16.60
CA VAL A 585 11.64 -2.84 16.35
C VAL A 585 12.85 -2.04 15.83
N LEU A 586 12.63 -1.15 14.86
CA LEU A 586 13.71 -0.38 14.23
C LEU A 586 14.24 0.76 15.11
N ARG A 587 13.42 1.34 16.00
CA ARG A 587 13.84 2.39 16.93
C ARG A 587 14.62 1.85 18.12
N SER A 588 14.13 0.79 18.76
CA SER A 588 14.81 0.19 19.93
C SER A 588 16.09 -0.54 19.54
N LEU A 589 16.13 -1.09 18.32
CA LEU A 589 17.15 -2.04 17.88
C LEU A 589 17.29 -3.24 18.84
N ASP A 590 16.26 -3.52 19.64
CA ASP A 590 16.26 -4.62 20.59
C ASP A 590 15.87 -5.93 19.88
N HIS A 591 16.85 -6.82 19.74
CA HIS A 591 16.67 -8.12 19.14
C HIS A 591 15.74 -9.05 19.92
N ARG A 592 15.47 -8.76 21.21
CA ARG A 592 14.57 -9.54 22.07
C ARG A 592 13.11 -9.38 21.66
N LEU A 593 12.74 -8.24 21.06
CA LEU A 593 11.41 -8.01 20.51
C LEU A 593 11.03 -9.00 19.38
N LEU A 594 12.02 -9.69 18.81
CA LEU A 594 11.82 -10.72 17.77
C LEU A 594 11.90 -12.16 18.32
N ARG A 595 11.93 -12.37 19.65
CA ARG A 595 12.15 -13.66 20.32
C ARG A 595 10.98 -14.10 21.23
N PRO A 596 9.76 -13.63 20.95
CA PRO A 596 8.97 -14.44 20.03
C PRO A 596 8.64 -13.67 18.75
N TYR A 597 9.03 -14.24 17.61
CA TYR A 597 8.73 -13.66 16.31
C TYR A 597 7.22 -13.76 16.05
N ASP A 598 6.62 -12.63 15.68
CA ASP A 598 5.21 -12.50 15.33
C ASP A 598 5.12 -11.69 14.02
N SER A 599 4.31 -12.13 13.06
CA SER A 599 4.21 -11.50 11.74
C SER A 599 3.47 -10.16 11.74
N SER A 600 2.88 -9.76 12.86
CA SER A 600 2.09 -8.52 12.97
C SER A 600 2.92 -7.24 12.88
N TRP A 601 4.26 -7.29 12.82
CA TRP A 601 5.10 -6.14 12.52
C TRP A 601 4.76 -5.48 11.16
N LYS A 602 4.11 -6.22 10.25
CA LYS A 602 3.64 -5.80 8.93
C LYS A 602 2.34 -4.97 8.98
N ASP A 603 1.70 -4.84 10.13
CA ASP A 603 0.34 -4.28 10.23
C ASP A 603 0.29 -2.83 9.78
N ASN A 604 -0.69 -2.51 8.94
CA ASN A 604 -0.92 -1.19 8.36
C ASN A 604 0.30 -0.59 7.60
N LEU A 605 1.16 -1.42 6.98
CA LEU A 605 2.34 -0.97 6.23
C LEU A 605 2.21 -1.22 4.71
N THR A 606 1.69 -0.23 3.98
CA THR A 606 1.52 -0.23 2.51
C THR A 606 2.83 -0.27 1.76
N PHE A 607 3.88 0.40 2.25
CA PHE A 607 5.17 0.45 1.58
C PHE A 607 5.79 -0.95 1.34
N LEU A 608 5.45 -1.94 2.19
CA LEU A 608 5.86 -3.34 2.03
C LEU A 608 5.32 -3.99 0.76
N TYR A 609 4.28 -3.41 0.16
CA TYR A 609 3.60 -3.93 -1.02
C TYR A 609 3.79 -3.04 -2.24
N THR A 610 4.51 -1.91 -2.12
CA THR A 610 4.78 -1.02 -3.26
C THR A 610 5.55 -1.76 -4.36
N GLY A 611 5.02 -1.73 -5.59
CA GLY A 611 5.58 -2.45 -6.72
C GLY A 611 5.15 -3.91 -6.82
N THR A 612 4.10 -4.32 -6.10
CA THR A 612 3.51 -5.67 -6.17
C THR A 612 2.01 -5.58 -6.44
N GLN A 613 1.40 -6.67 -6.90
CA GLN A 613 -0.04 -6.73 -7.15
C GLN A 613 -0.89 -6.63 -5.88
N ILE A 614 -0.29 -6.94 -4.72
CA ILE A 614 -0.97 -6.92 -3.41
C ILE A 614 -1.37 -5.49 -3.00
N ARG A 615 -0.61 -4.46 -3.43
CA ARG A 615 -0.89 -3.06 -3.06
C ARG A 615 -2.34 -2.66 -3.35
N ALA A 616 -2.89 -3.13 -4.45
CA ALA A 616 -4.24 -2.79 -4.88
C ALA A 616 -5.36 -3.43 -4.02
N LEU A 617 -5.03 -4.49 -3.28
CA LEU A 617 -5.95 -5.22 -2.40
C LEU A 617 -5.99 -4.69 -0.97
N LEU A 618 -5.09 -3.78 -0.63
CA LEU A 618 -5.05 -3.18 0.70
C LEU A 618 -6.28 -2.29 0.93
N SER A 619 -6.69 -2.18 2.19
CA SER A 619 -7.76 -1.27 2.57
C SER A 619 -7.34 0.19 2.34
N VAL A 620 -8.33 1.07 2.20
CA VAL A 620 -8.11 2.51 2.05
C VAL A 620 -7.22 3.01 3.20
N GLN A 621 -6.06 3.55 2.83
CA GLN A 621 -5.10 4.10 3.77
C GLN A 621 -5.59 5.45 4.26
N CYS A 622 -5.55 5.66 5.57
CA CYS A 622 -6.02 6.89 6.21
C CYS A 622 -4.94 7.54 7.08
N GLU A 623 -3.82 6.85 7.31
CA GLU A 623 -2.72 7.29 8.16
C GLU A 623 -1.44 7.37 7.33
N GLU A 624 -0.64 8.40 7.58
CA GLU A 624 0.61 8.61 6.89
C GLU A 624 1.68 7.61 7.37
N GLU A 625 2.29 6.90 6.42
CA GLU A 625 3.44 6.06 6.70
C GLU A 625 4.76 6.84 6.81
N GLU A 626 5.56 6.53 7.84
CA GLU A 626 6.87 7.14 8.09
C GLU A 626 8.04 6.46 7.33
N PHE A 627 7.74 5.52 6.44
CA PHE A 627 8.76 4.71 5.77
C PHE A 627 8.87 5.06 4.29
N SER A 628 10.11 5.11 3.82
CA SER A 628 10.40 5.34 2.40
C SER A 628 9.91 4.14 1.57
N PRO A 629 9.15 4.36 0.48
CA PRO A 629 8.60 3.30 -0.36
C PRO A 629 9.61 2.70 -1.34
N TRP A 630 10.88 3.09 -1.23
CA TRP A 630 11.96 2.64 -2.09
C TRP A 630 13.24 2.35 -1.30
N VAL A 631 14.11 1.58 -1.93
CA VAL A 631 15.43 1.19 -1.41
C VAL A 631 16.50 1.40 -2.46
N ALA A 632 17.76 1.55 -2.02
CA ALA A 632 18.90 1.51 -2.94
C ALA A 632 19.61 0.15 -2.86
N VAL A 633 19.69 -0.52 -4.01
CA VAL A 633 20.32 -1.83 -4.18
C VAL A 633 21.26 -1.73 -5.37
N GLU A 634 22.54 -2.12 -5.21
CA GLU A 634 23.51 -2.15 -6.33
C GLU A 634 23.63 -0.85 -7.16
N ARG A 635 23.38 0.32 -6.54
CA ARG A 635 23.35 1.65 -7.19
C ARG A 635 22.11 1.92 -8.06
N GLU A 636 21.03 1.19 -7.85
CA GLU A 636 19.73 1.45 -8.46
C GLU A 636 18.67 1.65 -7.37
N LYS A 637 17.63 2.43 -7.67
CA LYS A 637 16.44 2.53 -6.82
C LYS A 637 15.45 1.44 -7.21
N MET A 638 14.92 0.76 -6.21
CA MET A 638 13.86 -0.23 -6.35
C MET A 638 12.69 0.11 -5.43
N LEU A 639 11.48 -0.22 -5.86
CA LEU A 639 10.31 -0.17 -4.99
C LEU A 639 10.46 -1.19 -3.86
N PHE A 640 10.11 -0.78 -2.65
CA PHE A 640 10.40 -1.56 -1.44
C PHE A 640 9.71 -2.92 -1.47
N GLY A 641 8.43 -2.99 -1.84
CA GLY A 641 7.70 -4.25 -1.90
C GLY A 641 8.21 -5.19 -2.98
N ALA A 642 8.58 -4.68 -4.16
CA ALA A 642 9.23 -5.47 -5.20
C ALA A 642 10.57 -6.06 -4.72
N TYR A 643 11.41 -5.25 -4.05
CA TYR A 643 12.63 -5.72 -3.41
C TYR A 643 12.35 -6.80 -2.36
N LEU A 644 11.42 -6.54 -1.43
CA LEU A 644 11.08 -7.45 -0.35
C LEU A 644 10.57 -8.79 -0.90
N ARG A 645 9.65 -8.77 -1.87
CA ARG A 645 9.15 -9.95 -2.55
C ARG A 645 10.30 -10.75 -3.17
N ALA A 646 11.18 -10.09 -3.93
CA ALA A 646 12.30 -10.76 -4.59
C ALA A 646 13.24 -11.43 -3.57
N ARG A 647 13.57 -10.73 -2.47
CA ARG A 647 14.43 -11.26 -1.39
C ARG A 647 13.80 -12.42 -0.64
N LEU A 648 12.50 -12.34 -0.35
CA LEU A 648 11.77 -13.43 0.30
C LEU A 648 11.70 -14.66 -0.60
N ARG A 649 11.37 -14.48 -1.88
CA ARG A 649 11.36 -15.55 -2.88
C ARG A 649 12.73 -16.20 -3.00
N GLU A 650 13.80 -15.42 -3.10
CA GLU A 650 15.16 -15.94 -3.15
C GLU A 650 15.52 -16.72 -1.88
N GLY A 651 15.14 -16.23 -0.70
CA GLY A 651 15.40 -16.91 0.56
C GLY A 651 14.69 -18.27 0.70
N VAL A 652 13.53 -18.44 0.06
CA VAL A 652 12.71 -19.68 0.16
C VAL A 652 12.91 -20.62 -1.02
N LEU A 653 13.09 -20.07 -2.23
CA LEU A 653 13.12 -20.80 -3.50
C LEU A 653 14.52 -20.84 -4.13
N GLY A 654 15.49 -20.07 -3.63
CA GLY A 654 16.82 -19.96 -4.22
C GLY A 654 16.84 -19.12 -5.51
N SER A 655 17.86 -19.34 -6.35
CA SER A 655 18.13 -18.57 -7.57
C SER A 655 17.30 -18.94 -8.80
N GLU A 656 16.39 -19.92 -8.69
CA GLU A 656 15.71 -20.56 -9.82
C GLU A 656 14.43 -19.82 -10.29
N ALA A 657 14.22 -18.58 -9.88
CA ALA A 657 12.96 -17.84 -10.08
C ALA A 657 12.75 -17.20 -11.47
N ALA A 658 13.70 -17.32 -12.42
CA ALA A 658 13.79 -16.37 -13.54
C ALA A 658 13.00 -16.76 -14.82
N ALA A 659 12.83 -18.05 -15.13
CA ALA A 659 12.09 -18.47 -16.33
C ALA A 659 10.71 -19.01 -15.93
N CYS A 660 9.65 -18.38 -16.44
CA CYS A 660 8.27 -18.74 -16.18
C CYS A 660 7.52 -18.88 -17.51
N GLU A 661 6.83 -20.00 -17.70
CA GLU A 661 5.99 -20.24 -18.86
C GLU A 661 4.78 -19.26 -18.88
N PRO A 662 4.29 -18.82 -20.05
CA PRO A 662 3.26 -17.77 -20.15
C PRO A 662 1.98 -18.05 -19.35
N LEU A 663 1.50 -19.30 -19.34
CA LEU A 663 0.31 -19.68 -18.58
C LEU A 663 0.52 -19.55 -17.07
N ALA A 664 1.68 -19.99 -16.57
CA ALA A 664 2.02 -19.88 -15.15
C ALA A 664 2.15 -18.42 -14.72
N LEU A 665 2.70 -17.56 -15.57
CA LEU A 665 2.79 -16.12 -15.33
C LEU A 665 1.40 -15.45 -15.33
N ARG A 666 0.54 -15.82 -16.29
CA ARG A 666 -0.83 -15.30 -16.37
C ARG A 666 -1.67 -15.71 -15.16
N PHE A 667 -1.54 -16.97 -14.72
CA PHE A 667 -2.19 -17.44 -13.50
C PHE A 667 -1.62 -16.72 -12.27
N ALA A 668 -0.30 -16.55 -12.18
CA ALA A 668 0.31 -15.81 -11.09
C ALA A 668 -0.18 -14.36 -11.00
N SER A 669 -0.41 -13.71 -12.14
CA SER A 669 -1.04 -12.39 -12.20
C SER A 669 -2.47 -12.41 -11.66
N TRP A 670 -3.28 -13.40 -12.08
CA TRP A 670 -4.64 -13.58 -11.54
C TRP A 670 -4.64 -13.93 -10.05
N ALA A 671 -3.66 -14.68 -9.56
CA ALA A 671 -3.55 -15.08 -8.16
C ALA A 671 -2.81 -14.03 -7.28
N HIS A 672 -2.49 -12.85 -7.82
CA HIS A 672 -1.76 -11.75 -7.19
C HIS A 672 -0.39 -12.14 -6.60
N LEU A 673 0.33 -13.04 -7.27
CA LEU A 673 1.63 -13.56 -6.82
C LEU A 673 2.81 -12.72 -7.33
N LEU A 674 2.59 -11.68 -8.15
CA LEU A 674 3.63 -10.85 -8.78
C LEU A 674 4.01 -9.59 -8.01
#